data_AF-A0A1Z8T0T1-F1
#
_entry.id   AF-A0A1Z8T0T1-F1
#
_cell.length_a   1.000
_cell.length_b   1.000
_cell.length_c   1.000
_cell.angle_alpha   90.00
_cell.angle_beta   90.00
_cell.angle_gamma   90.00
#
_symmetry.space_group_name_H-M   'P 1'
#
loop_
_entity.id
_entity.type
_entity.pdbx_description
1 polymer ?
#
loop_
_entity_poly.entity_id
_entity_poly.type
_entity_poly.pdbx_seq_one_letter_code
_entity_poly.pdbx_strand_id
1 'polypeptide(L)'
;MNKLQLPLVAKSKNIRIILAKLESNNKRKLGSVFFLPICIVLAILGFGSPVFFSAISETTLEDVGVGTKTLDQEMARQLSQNNLGPAEMLLPLTSVERRGEYTNTIRKKTSPELKISGGGSIFDQQVFKEYFGGIDKFNLNRKRYEAFIVYNRATVQGSLRKRLAEESSNTNVRALLQAIPNDGRPGNFWNRLLAEPLVSAFPGVKMAKLEGFPYFPERTIILSVGLQTTEEMDANKSEAEIRDECMASARAALAAYNNNATWFSVTKDKSSSDVAKIDGNQTMPPADFMDLSERLSLLKVGRTDTGAYAVIIGGVMNNEGKLESHGRWLPYPILVPMMVGTAMAMENGYYSDETSYEIGQLAQQTLLGNLEAKEKIRSFFWAAHQLARKMNLMQMAELTKSCPDLRGVFDLAAMVRMRNRPLSVSIGSIKELRREINFLPLDQRVEERKNLTKLEQNGEVIRKDFEKELKIIYAATLLSGDPSGVHNFIESYPVFKKDGDKEAAVAALKDLRTAMYHGKGALQHLLNQNKPIHEDGILESAISPVFPLLGGFVLTYLSYEHRDLAMVIKLILITASFFFLLLLLSNVLPRPTYLRANSHFILRWSRRLSVSVVWGLLSILVLEPSLLQTPRGQVSVAGFDFALANLLAYANEESMADQNLTVVTAIIAGVFLLIQVAIFMICLSRISQVKNEELKASLKLDLLDNEDNLFDLGLYIGLGGTVLSLILLLVLDVKQDALIGAYTSTLFGILFVAALKIFVVRPYRNHLLVKQSEE
;
A
#
# COMPACT_ATOMS: atom_id res chain seq x y z
N MET A 1 63.04 -64.46 52.34
CA MET A 1 63.31 -63.02 52.10
C MET A 1 63.09 -62.77 50.60
N ASN A 2 61.88 -62.41 50.18
CA ASN A 2 61.44 -61.02 49.92
C ASN A 2 62.51 -60.21 49.16
N LYS A 3 62.34 -60.05 47.85
CA LYS A 3 61.56 -58.99 47.15
C LYS A 3 62.46 -57.83 46.74
N LEU A 4 62.40 -57.50 45.45
CA LEU A 4 62.45 -56.17 44.81
C LEU A 4 63.47 -56.05 43.68
N GLN A 5 63.07 -56.46 42.49
CA GLN A 5 63.46 -55.78 41.27
C GLN A 5 62.21 -55.41 40.46
N LEU A 6 62.21 -54.17 39.97
CA LEU A 6 61.28 -53.49 39.06
C LEU A 6 59.97 -52.95 39.65
N PRO A 7 59.85 -51.61 39.73
CA PRO A 7 59.05 -50.89 38.74
C PRO A 7 59.61 -49.47 38.43
N LEU A 8 60.54 -49.35 37.48
CA LEU A 8 61.01 -48.03 37.00
C LEU A 8 60.83 -47.82 35.49
N VAL A 9 60.84 -48.89 34.69
CA VAL A 9 60.70 -48.80 33.23
C VAL A 9 59.25 -48.53 32.78
N ALA A 10 58.25 -49.02 33.52
CA ALA A 10 56.83 -48.79 33.22
C ALA A 10 56.38 -47.33 33.49
N LYS A 11 57.00 -46.64 34.47
CA LYS A 11 56.67 -45.25 34.82
C LYS A 11 57.17 -44.25 33.77
N SER A 12 58.35 -44.48 33.20
CA SER A 12 58.94 -43.63 32.14
C SER A 12 58.16 -43.69 30.82
N LYS A 13 57.69 -44.87 30.40
CA LYS A 13 56.83 -45.04 29.21
C LYS A 13 55.49 -44.31 29.37
N ASN A 14 54.85 -44.41 30.53
CA ASN A 14 53.60 -43.71 30.81
C ASN A 14 53.79 -42.18 30.83
N ILE A 15 54.90 -41.68 31.38
CA ILE A 15 55.21 -40.24 31.38
C ILE A 15 55.46 -39.72 29.95
N ARG A 16 56.18 -40.46 29.11
CA ARG A 16 56.37 -40.10 27.68
C ARG A 16 55.06 -40.11 26.89
N ILE A 17 54.16 -41.05 27.16
CA ILE A 17 52.83 -41.10 26.53
C ILE A 17 51.95 -39.93 26.98
N ILE A 18 52.04 -39.53 28.26
CA ILE A 18 51.33 -38.37 28.80
C ILE A 18 51.87 -37.07 28.20
N LEU A 19 53.18 -36.91 28.11
CA LEU A 19 53.85 -35.75 27.47
C LEU A 19 53.53 -35.65 25.97
N ALA A 20 53.55 -36.77 25.23
CA ALA A 20 53.17 -36.81 23.82
C ALA A 20 51.67 -36.50 23.60
N LYS A 21 50.79 -36.94 24.51
CA LYS A 21 49.36 -36.56 24.52
C LYS A 21 49.18 -35.06 24.79
N LEU A 22 49.96 -34.48 25.70
CA LEU A 22 49.96 -33.05 26.02
C LEU A 22 50.49 -32.20 24.85
N GLU A 23 51.58 -32.60 24.19
CA GLU A 23 52.10 -31.94 22.99
C GLU A 23 51.14 -32.02 21.79
N SER A 24 50.50 -33.18 21.58
CA SER A 24 49.45 -33.36 20.57
C SER A 24 48.22 -32.48 20.84
N ASN A 25 47.81 -32.34 22.10
CA ASN A 25 46.71 -31.46 22.49
C ASN A 25 47.07 -29.98 22.30
N ASN A 26 48.30 -29.57 22.61
CA ASN A 26 48.76 -28.20 22.40
C ASN A 26 48.90 -27.85 20.91
N LYS A 27 49.38 -28.77 20.06
CA LYS A 27 49.41 -28.55 18.59
C LYS A 27 48.01 -28.44 17.97
N ARG A 28 47.02 -29.20 18.48
CA ARG A 28 45.61 -29.05 18.07
C ARG A 28 44.97 -27.75 18.55
N LYS A 29 45.29 -27.29 19.77
CA LYS A 29 44.86 -25.99 20.30
C LYS A 29 45.47 -24.81 19.53
N LEU A 30 46.71 -24.93 19.04
CA LEU A 30 47.34 -23.89 18.22
C LEU A 30 46.66 -23.75 16.85
N GLY A 31 46.31 -24.87 16.20
CA GLY A 31 45.59 -24.87 14.92
C GLY A 31 44.16 -24.33 15.01
N SER A 32 43.53 -24.37 16.19
CA SER A 32 42.19 -23.80 16.38
C SER A 32 42.16 -22.27 16.46
N VAL A 33 43.30 -21.63 16.78
CA VAL A 33 43.39 -20.15 16.86
C VAL A 33 43.13 -19.49 15.51
N PHE A 34 43.45 -20.15 14.39
CA PHE A 34 43.22 -19.62 13.04
C PHE A 34 41.74 -19.58 12.61
N PHE A 35 40.89 -20.44 13.16
CA PHE A 35 39.47 -20.49 12.75
C PHE A 35 38.63 -19.38 13.40
N LEU A 36 39.03 -18.89 14.57
CA LEU A 36 38.35 -17.79 15.27
C LEU A 36 38.34 -16.47 14.45
N PRO A 37 39.47 -15.93 13.97
CA PRO A 37 39.47 -14.69 13.19
C PRO A 37 38.72 -14.86 11.86
N ILE A 38 38.84 -16.02 11.19
CA ILE A 38 38.11 -16.30 9.96
C ILE A 38 36.59 -16.30 10.20
N CYS A 39 36.14 -16.95 11.28
CA CYS A 39 34.72 -16.95 11.66
C CYS A 39 34.21 -15.54 11.94
N ILE A 40 34.98 -14.72 12.67
CA ILE A 40 34.60 -13.35 13.02
C ILE A 40 34.52 -12.47 11.76
N VAL A 41 35.50 -12.54 10.86
CA VAL A 41 35.49 -11.76 9.60
C VAL A 41 34.30 -12.16 8.72
N LEU A 42 34.03 -13.46 8.56
CA LEU A 42 32.89 -13.94 7.79
C LEU A 42 31.55 -13.57 8.44
N ALA A 43 31.47 -13.59 9.77
CA ALA A 43 30.29 -13.12 10.50
C ALA A 43 30.05 -11.62 10.25
N ILE A 44 31.09 -10.80 10.36
CA ILE A 44 31.00 -9.35 10.12
C ILE A 44 30.55 -9.07 8.68
N LEU A 45 31.14 -9.74 7.68
CA LEU A 45 30.76 -9.55 6.28
C LEU A 45 29.36 -10.09 5.95
N GLY A 46 28.97 -11.22 6.55
CA GLY A 46 27.64 -11.82 6.33
C GLY A 46 26.52 -11.02 6.98
N PHE A 47 26.62 -10.73 8.29
CA PHE A 47 25.60 -9.97 9.02
C PHE A 47 25.62 -8.48 8.69
N GLY A 48 26.78 -7.90 8.36
CA GLY A 48 26.89 -6.51 7.93
C GLY A 48 26.47 -6.24 6.49
N SER A 49 26.25 -7.28 5.67
CA SER A 49 25.84 -7.12 4.27
C SER A 49 24.45 -6.45 4.17
N PRO A 50 24.33 -5.29 3.50
CA PRO A 50 23.13 -4.45 3.50
C PRO A 50 22.09 -4.92 2.48
N VAL A 51 21.76 -6.21 2.51
CA VAL A 51 20.78 -6.84 1.64
C VAL A 51 19.83 -7.66 2.51
N PHE A 52 18.53 -7.45 2.32
CA PHE A 52 17.47 -8.12 3.07
C PHE A 52 16.50 -8.79 2.11
N PHE A 53 15.67 -9.71 2.58
CA PHE A 53 14.65 -10.36 1.75
C PHE A 53 13.42 -9.45 1.60
N SER A 54 12.91 -8.97 2.72
CA SER A 54 11.66 -8.20 2.80
C SER A 54 11.84 -6.69 2.87
N ALA A 55 13.06 -6.21 3.10
CA ALA A 55 13.36 -4.79 3.31
C ALA A 55 14.52 -4.28 2.42
N ILE A 56 14.83 -2.99 2.56
CA ILE A 56 15.99 -2.29 1.95
C ILE A 56 16.83 -1.70 3.09
N SER A 57 18.15 -1.78 3.02
CA SER A 57 19.02 -1.13 4.02
C SER A 57 19.11 0.37 3.76
N GLU A 58 19.17 1.16 4.83
CA GLU A 58 19.44 2.59 4.74
C GLU A 58 20.82 2.88 4.10
N THR A 59 21.82 2.04 4.36
CA THR A 59 23.16 2.21 3.78
C THR A 59 23.19 2.06 2.25
N THR A 60 22.33 1.21 1.68
CA THR A 60 22.17 1.10 0.23
C THR A 60 21.49 2.33 -0.35
N LEU A 61 20.53 2.91 0.38
CA LEU A 61 19.87 4.16 -0.02
C LEU A 61 20.83 5.33 0.02
N GLU A 62 21.70 5.41 1.03
CA GLU A 62 22.75 6.43 1.13
C GLU A 62 23.67 6.37 -0.10
N ASP A 63 24.19 5.20 -0.43
CA ASP A 63 25.12 5.00 -1.56
C ASP A 63 24.48 5.32 -2.91
N VAL A 64 23.25 4.85 -3.16
CA VAL A 64 22.47 5.15 -4.38
C VAL A 64 22.07 6.64 -4.44
N GLY A 65 21.93 7.29 -3.29
CA GLY A 65 21.63 8.71 -3.17
C GLY A 65 22.80 9.62 -3.53
N VAL A 66 24.05 9.14 -3.41
CA VAL A 66 25.27 9.92 -3.66
C VAL A 66 25.27 10.51 -5.07
N GLY A 67 25.53 11.82 -5.17
CA GLY A 67 25.60 12.53 -6.45
C GLY A 67 24.25 12.83 -7.09
N THR A 68 23.14 12.39 -6.49
CA THR A 68 21.80 12.71 -6.97
C THR A 68 21.26 14.01 -6.36
N LYS A 69 20.20 14.54 -6.96
CA LYS A 69 19.59 15.80 -6.55
C LYS A 69 19.02 15.69 -5.13
N THR A 70 19.43 16.58 -4.24
CA THR A 70 18.96 16.61 -2.84
C THR A 70 17.79 17.59 -2.65
N LEU A 71 17.06 17.44 -1.53
CA LEU A 71 16.02 18.40 -1.14
C LEU A 71 16.54 19.83 -1.01
N ASP A 72 17.78 20.03 -0.58
CA ASP A 72 18.39 21.35 -0.47
C ASP A 72 18.66 21.99 -1.84
N GLN A 73 19.10 21.19 -2.82
CA GLN A 73 19.26 21.66 -4.19
C GLN A 73 17.91 22.00 -4.83
N GLU A 74 16.88 21.19 -4.57
CA GLU A 74 15.52 21.49 -5.02
C GLU A 74 14.96 22.75 -4.33
N MET A 75 15.19 22.92 -3.03
CA MET A 75 14.84 24.14 -2.31
C MET A 75 15.52 25.38 -2.90
N ALA A 76 16.82 25.29 -3.21
CA ALA A 76 17.55 26.38 -3.85
C ALA A 76 16.97 26.71 -5.24
N ARG A 77 16.60 25.70 -6.04
CA ARG A 77 15.90 25.90 -7.32
C ARG A 77 14.60 26.67 -7.11
N GLN A 78 13.74 26.24 -6.19
CA GLN A 78 12.45 26.88 -5.94
C GLN A 78 12.63 28.34 -5.48
N LEU A 79 13.58 28.61 -4.58
CA LEU A 79 13.89 29.97 -4.12
C LEU A 79 14.47 30.86 -5.22
N SER A 80 15.23 30.30 -6.16
CA SER A 80 15.78 31.02 -7.32
C SER A 80 14.67 31.45 -8.29
N GLN A 81 13.66 30.61 -8.45
CA GLN A 81 12.47 30.88 -9.28
C GLN A 81 11.42 31.73 -8.57
N ASN A 82 11.68 32.17 -7.34
CA ASN A 82 10.73 32.88 -6.47
C ASN A 82 9.44 32.09 -6.16
N ASN A 83 9.49 30.77 -6.20
CA ASN A 83 8.39 29.86 -5.85
C ASN A 83 8.33 29.66 -4.32
N LEU A 84 7.83 30.67 -3.61
CA LEU A 84 7.80 30.70 -2.14
C LEU A 84 6.92 29.59 -1.52
N GLY A 85 5.80 29.25 -2.16
CA GLY A 85 4.85 28.24 -1.72
C GLY A 85 5.45 26.83 -1.73
N PRO A 86 5.99 26.36 -2.86
CA PRO A 86 6.77 25.12 -2.91
C PRO A 86 7.91 25.12 -1.89
N ALA A 87 8.65 26.23 -1.78
CA ALA A 87 9.73 26.37 -0.81
C ALA A 87 9.26 26.20 0.66
N GLU A 88 8.10 26.76 1.02
CA GLU A 88 7.48 26.58 2.35
C GLU A 88 7.10 25.11 2.64
N MET A 89 6.72 24.34 1.62
CA MET A 89 6.43 22.90 1.78
C MET A 89 7.71 22.10 2.04
N LEU A 90 8.82 22.47 1.40
CA LEU A 90 10.11 21.78 1.52
C LEU A 90 10.89 22.14 2.80
N LEU A 91 10.76 23.38 3.29
CA LEU A 91 11.53 23.92 4.41
C LEU A 91 11.67 23.01 5.67
N PRO A 92 10.62 22.33 6.18
CA PRO A 92 10.79 21.46 7.35
C PRO A 92 11.55 20.16 7.05
N LEU A 93 11.75 19.83 5.77
CA LEU A 93 12.43 18.63 5.29
C LEU A 93 13.88 18.89 4.85
N THR A 94 14.28 20.15 4.67
CA THR A 94 15.67 20.54 4.34
C THR A 94 16.64 20.28 5.49
N SER A 95 17.94 20.34 5.20
CA SER A 95 18.99 20.22 6.23
C SER A 95 18.83 21.24 7.36
N VAL A 96 19.20 20.85 8.58
CA VAL A 96 19.07 21.68 9.79
C VAL A 96 19.95 22.93 9.70
N GLU A 97 21.16 22.78 9.14
CA GLU A 97 22.16 23.84 9.02
C GLU A 97 21.68 25.02 8.15
N ARG A 98 21.05 24.73 7.00
CA ARG A 98 20.61 25.75 6.03
C ARG A 98 19.20 26.27 6.28
N ARG A 99 18.42 25.60 7.15
CA ARG A 99 17.01 25.96 7.41
C ARG A 99 16.85 27.40 7.88
N GLY A 100 17.76 27.91 8.71
CA GLY A 100 17.75 29.30 9.18
C GLY A 100 17.93 30.31 8.05
N GLU A 101 18.86 30.05 7.13
CA GLU A 101 19.11 30.87 5.95
C GLU A 101 17.91 30.89 5.00
N TYR A 102 17.35 29.73 4.69
CA TYR A 102 16.17 29.61 3.83
C TYR A 102 14.96 30.32 4.44
N THR A 103 14.74 30.18 5.75
CA THR A 103 13.65 30.88 6.46
C THR A 103 13.77 32.39 6.33
N ASN A 104 14.98 32.92 6.51
CA ASN A 104 15.25 34.36 6.37
C ASN A 104 15.02 34.84 4.93
N THR A 105 15.42 34.03 3.94
CA THR A 105 15.26 34.35 2.52
C THR A 105 13.79 34.39 2.11
N ILE A 106 13.00 33.39 2.52
CA ILE A 106 11.55 33.39 2.33
C ILE A 106 10.96 34.65 2.95
N ARG A 107 11.23 34.91 4.23
CA ARG A 107 10.69 36.06 4.96
C ARG A 107 11.01 37.41 4.30
N LYS A 108 12.22 37.58 3.76
CA LYS A 108 12.63 38.80 3.03
C LYS A 108 11.92 38.96 1.68
N LYS A 109 11.76 37.88 0.92
CA LYS A 109 11.11 37.89 -0.39
C LYS A 109 9.58 37.93 -0.32
N THR A 110 9.00 37.68 0.84
CA THR A 110 7.54 37.51 0.97
C THR A 110 6.81 38.85 0.86
N SER A 111 6.05 39.05 -0.22
CA SER A 111 5.05 40.12 -0.35
C SER A 111 3.62 39.57 -0.16
N PRO A 112 2.60 40.42 0.12
CA PRO A 112 1.21 39.97 0.24
C PRO A 112 0.68 39.26 -1.02
N GLU A 113 1.13 39.67 -2.20
CA GLU A 113 0.77 39.07 -3.51
C GLU A 113 1.36 37.66 -3.65
N LEU A 114 2.61 37.49 -3.24
CA LEU A 114 3.32 36.22 -3.30
C LEU A 114 2.82 35.20 -2.28
N LYS A 115 2.24 35.66 -1.16
CA LYS A 115 1.57 34.75 -0.20
C LYS A 115 0.33 34.09 -0.79
N ILE A 116 -0.43 34.79 -1.62
CA ILE A 116 -1.68 34.26 -2.20
C ILE A 116 -1.37 33.33 -3.37
N SER A 117 -0.51 33.76 -4.28
CA SER A 117 -0.09 32.94 -5.43
C SER A 117 0.79 31.76 -5.02
N GLY A 118 1.51 31.87 -3.90
CA GLY A 118 2.57 30.92 -3.55
C GLY A 118 3.88 31.22 -4.27
N GLY A 119 4.09 32.44 -4.75
CA GLY A 119 5.28 32.81 -5.51
C GLY A 119 5.13 32.60 -7.01
N GLY A 120 6.23 32.76 -7.75
CA GLY A 120 6.28 32.62 -9.20
C GLY A 120 7.31 33.54 -9.84
N SER A 121 7.61 33.28 -11.11
CA SER A 121 8.44 34.16 -11.93
C SER A 121 7.80 35.56 -12.05
N ILE A 122 8.58 36.55 -12.51
CA ILE A 122 8.04 37.89 -12.79
C ILE A 122 6.88 37.81 -13.78
N PHE A 123 6.96 36.88 -14.73
CA PHE A 123 5.92 36.62 -15.71
C PHE A 123 4.65 36.09 -15.04
N ASP A 124 4.78 35.12 -14.14
CA ASP A 124 3.64 34.56 -13.38
C ASP A 124 3.00 35.59 -12.46
N GLN A 125 3.78 36.53 -11.90
CA GLN A 125 3.25 37.63 -11.09
C GLN A 125 2.50 38.66 -11.93
N GLN A 126 2.98 38.96 -13.12
CA GLN A 126 2.32 39.88 -14.05
C GLN A 126 1.04 39.25 -14.59
N VAL A 127 1.12 38.00 -15.04
CA VAL A 127 -0.03 37.14 -15.38
C VAL A 127 -0.98 37.10 -14.19
N PHE A 128 -0.54 36.83 -12.96
CA PHE A 128 -1.42 36.82 -11.79
C PHE A 128 -2.13 38.17 -11.60
N LYS A 129 -1.42 39.30 -11.68
CA LYS A 129 -2.06 40.63 -11.57
C LYS A 129 -3.06 40.88 -12.68
N GLU A 130 -2.73 40.47 -13.90
CA GLU A 130 -3.54 40.67 -15.10
C GLU A 130 -4.78 39.77 -15.11
N TYR A 131 -4.63 38.50 -14.76
CA TYR A 131 -5.69 37.49 -14.72
C TYR A 131 -6.65 37.67 -13.52
N PHE A 132 -6.17 38.20 -12.39
CA PHE A 132 -6.96 38.25 -11.14
C PHE A 132 -7.30 39.67 -10.65
N GLY A 133 -6.84 40.71 -11.34
CA GLY A 133 -7.16 42.11 -11.03
C GLY A 133 -6.67 42.57 -9.65
N GLY A 134 -5.58 41.96 -9.14
CA GLY A 134 -4.94 42.30 -7.87
C GLY A 134 -5.38 41.46 -6.65
N ILE A 135 -4.92 41.89 -5.46
CA ILE A 135 -5.02 41.14 -4.20
C ILE A 135 -6.44 41.19 -3.63
N ASP A 136 -7.02 40.03 -3.36
CA ASP A 136 -8.21 39.92 -2.52
C ASP A 136 -7.86 40.16 -1.04
N LYS A 137 -7.99 41.42 -0.59
CA LYS A 137 -7.73 41.82 0.80
C LYS A 137 -8.59 41.04 1.82
N PHE A 138 -9.80 40.63 1.45
CA PHE A 138 -10.68 39.88 2.34
C PHE A 138 -10.14 38.46 2.60
N ASN A 139 -9.68 37.78 1.55
CA ASN A 139 -9.08 36.45 1.68
C ASN A 139 -7.67 36.50 2.28
N LEU A 140 -6.88 37.53 1.96
CA LEU A 140 -5.57 37.78 2.59
C LEU A 140 -5.70 37.91 4.12
N ASN A 141 -6.64 38.74 4.60
CA ASN A 141 -6.86 38.96 6.04
C ASN A 141 -7.29 37.69 6.78
N ARG A 142 -7.96 36.77 6.09
CA ARG A 142 -8.38 35.47 6.63
C ARG A 142 -7.34 34.37 6.45
N LYS A 143 -6.16 34.69 5.90
CA LYS A 143 -5.06 33.75 5.60
C LYS A 143 -5.50 32.57 4.74
N ARG A 144 -6.38 32.83 3.77
CA ARG A 144 -6.90 31.82 2.84
C ARG A 144 -6.14 31.90 1.53
N TYR A 145 -5.24 30.94 1.32
CA TYR A 145 -4.29 30.93 0.22
C TYR A 145 -4.52 29.76 -0.75
N GLU A 146 -5.71 29.13 -0.71
CA GLU A 146 -6.02 27.99 -1.55
C GLU A 146 -6.08 28.37 -3.04
N ALA A 147 -5.53 27.54 -3.93
CA ALA A 147 -5.60 27.71 -5.38
C ALA A 147 -7.05 27.86 -5.88
N PHE A 148 -7.99 27.16 -5.23
CA PHE A 148 -9.41 27.28 -5.53
C PHE A 148 -9.94 28.72 -5.39
N ILE A 149 -9.42 29.49 -4.43
CA ILE A 149 -9.85 30.89 -4.25
C ILE A 149 -9.40 31.73 -5.43
N VAL A 150 -8.19 31.47 -5.93
CA VAL A 150 -7.67 32.13 -7.12
C VAL A 150 -8.56 31.81 -8.33
N TYR A 151 -8.89 30.54 -8.55
CA TYR A 151 -9.79 30.11 -9.63
C TYR A 151 -11.19 30.73 -9.52
N ASN A 152 -11.74 30.78 -8.31
CA ASN A 152 -13.05 31.39 -8.05
C ASN A 152 -13.03 32.89 -8.34
N ARG A 153 -12.01 33.61 -7.88
CA ARG A 153 -11.88 35.05 -8.10
C ARG A 153 -11.80 35.39 -9.59
N ALA A 154 -10.97 34.64 -10.32
CA ALA A 154 -10.78 34.80 -11.76
C ALA A 154 -12.08 34.62 -12.54
N THR A 155 -12.87 33.63 -12.12
CA THR A 155 -14.14 33.29 -12.75
C THR A 155 -15.21 34.33 -12.47
N VAL A 156 -15.32 34.82 -11.23
CA VAL A 156 -16.30 35.84 -10.82
C VAL A 156 -16.06 37.19 -11.52
N GLN A 157 -14.82 37.54 -11.85
CA GLN A 157 -14.53 38.73 -12.64
C GLN A 157 -15.03 38.65 -14.09
N GLY A 158 -15.28 37.43 -14.62
CA GLY A 158 -15.92 37.19 -15.92
C GLY A 158 -15.06 37.50 -17.15
N SER A 159 -13.96 38.24 -17.00
CA SER A 159 -13.01 38.56 -18.08
C SER A 159 -12.20 37.34 -18.53
N LEU A 160 -11.79 36.48 -17.59
CA LEU A 160 -10.90 35.36 -17.87
C LEU A 160 -11.48 34.37 -18.88
N ARG A 161 -12.73 33.93 -18.66
CA ARG A 161 -13.38 32.96 -19.55
C ARG A 161 -13.52 33.49 -20.97
N LYS A 162 -13.90 34.77 -21.12
CA LYS A 162 -14.03 35.42 -22.44
C LYS A 162 -12.67 35.53 -23.13
N ARG A 163 -11.67 36.01 -22.40
CA ARG A 163 -10.32 36.17 -22.90
C ARG A 163 -9.70 34.86 -23.38
N LEU A 164 -9.75 33.80 -22.57
CA LEU A 164 -9.23 32.49 -22.99
C LEU A 164 -10.00 31.91 -24.19
N ALA A 165 -11.29 32.22 -24.34
CA ALA A 165 -12.06 31.78 -25.49
C ALA A 165 -11.69 32.54 -26.79
N GLU A 166 -11.32 33.81 -26.68
CA GLU A 166 -10.97 34.68 -27.83
C GLU A 166 -9.48 34.60 -28.22
N GLU A 167 -8.58 34.48 -27.24
CA GLU A 167 -7.13 34.62 -27.42
C GLU A 167 -6.35 33.29 -27.41
N SER A 168 -6.90 32.21 -26.84
CA SER A 168 -6.15 30.93 -26.74
C SER A 168 -6.02 30.25 -28.10
N SER A 169 -4.78 29.94 -28.46
CA SER A 169 -4.45 29.12 -29.63
C SER A 169 -4.58 27.61 -29.36
N ASN A 170 -4.72 27.22 -28.09
CA ASN A 170 -4.75 25.82 -27.68
C ASN A 170 -6.15 25.21 -27.87
N THR A 171 -6.27 24.26 -28.80
CA THR A 171 -7.52 23.57 -29.12
C THR A 171 -8.13 22.84 -27.93
N ASN A 172 -7.29 22.29 -27.04
CA ASN A 172 -7.71 21.57 -25.85
C ASN A 172 -8.32 22.51 -24.80
N VAL A 173 -7.72 23.70 -24.63
CA VAL A 173 -8.24 24.75 -23.74
C VAL A 173 -9.61 25.22 -24.25
N ARG A 174 -9.74 25.50 -25.56
CA ARG A 174 -11.04 25.88 -26.14
C ARG A 174 -12.10 24.79 -25.98
N ALA A 175 -11.74 23.52 -26.18
CA ALA A 175 -12.68 22.41 -25.98
C ALA A 175 -13.15 22.33 -24.52
N LEU A 176 -12.24 22.51 -23.56
CA LEU A 176 -12.58 22.56 -22.13
C LEU A 176 -13.52 23.74 -21.82
N LEU A 177 -13.27 24.92 -22.39
CA LEU A 177 -14.12 26.10 -22.20
C LEU A 177 -15.51 25.94 -22.81
N GLN A 178 -15.61 25.26 -23.96
CA GLN A 178 -16.87 24.91 -24.61
C GLN A 178 -17.68 23.91 -23.79
N ALA A 179 -17.01 23.00 -23.07
CA ALA A 179 -17.66 22.06 -22.18
C ALA A 179 -18.30 22.73 -20.96
N ILE A 180 -17.89 23.95 -20.55
CA ILE A 180 -18.41 24.60 -19.35
C ILE A 180 -19.94 24.79 -19.43
N PRO A 181 -20.70 24.29 -18.43
CA PRO A 181 -22.14 24.48 -18.41
C PRO A 181 -22.50 25.93 -18.08
N ASN A 182 -23.52 26.49 -18.74
CA ASN A 182 -23.92 27.90 -18.59
C ASN A 182 -25.05 28.13 -17.55
N ASP A 183 -25.88 27.12 -17.28
CA ASP A 183 -27.18 27.31 -16.59
C ASP A 183 -27.39 26.33 -15.41
N GLY A 184 -26.31 25.82 -14.84
CA GLY A 184 -26.33 24.91 -13.69
C GLY A 184 -25.47 23.67 -13.88
N ARG A 185 -25.62 22.68 -12.98
CA ARG A 185 -24.84 21.44 -13.07
C ARG A 185 -25.24 20.65 -14.32
N PRO A 186 -24.34 19.85 -14.91
CA PRO A 186 -24.75 18.83 -15.87
C PRO A 186 -25.82 17.94 -15.21
N GLY A 187 -27.02 17.88 -15.81
CA GLY A 187 -28.19 17.23 -15.21
C GLY A 187 -29.21 18.15 -14.54
N ASN A 188 -29.09 19.48 -14.62
CA ASN A 188 -30.08 20.41 -14.05
C ASN A 188 -31.51 20.21 -14.61
N PHE A 189 -31.63 19.61 -15.80
CA PHE A 189 -32.92 19.25 -16.39
C PHE A 189 -33.77 18.36 -15.48
N TRP A 190 -33.17 17.55 -14.60
CA TRP A 190 -33.90 16.66 -13.69
C TRP A 190 -34.86 17.43 -12.78
N ASN A 191 -34.42 18.57 -12.25
CA ASN A 191 -35.24 19.39 -11.37
C ASN A 191 -36.50 19.89 -12.09
N ARG A 192 -36.35 20.27 -13.37
CA ARG A 192 -37.45 20.80 -14.16
C ARG A 192 -38.38 19.71 -14.66
N LEU A 193 -37.82 18.60 -15.15
CA LEU A 193 -38.56 17.44 -15.62
C LEU A 193 -39.41 16.82 -14.49
N LEU A 194 -38.87 16.69 -13.28
CA LEU A 194 -39.58 16.13 -12.12
C LEU A 194 -40.54 17.13 -11.44
N ALA A 195 -40.46 18.41 -11.80
CA ALA A 195 -41.39 19.44 -11.34
C ALA A 195 -42.58 19.62 -12.31
N GLU A 196 -42.48 19.13 -13.54
CA GLU A 196 -43.55 19.23 -14.52
C GLU A 196 -44.78 18.43 -14.05
N PRO A 197 -45.96 19.06 -13.89
CA PRO A 197 -47.17 18.38 -13.41
C PRO A 197 -47.58 17.20 -14.29
N LEU A 198 -47.46 17.33 -15.62
CA LEU A 198 -47.77 16.24 -16.55
C LEU A 198 -46.85 15.02 -16.35
N VAL A 199 -45.63 15.24 -15.85
CA VAL A 199 -44.64 14.19 -15.57
C VAL A 199 -44.80 13.61 -14.17
N SER A 200 -45.25 14.39 -13.19
CA SER A 200 -45.29 13.94 -11.78
C SER A 200 -46.68 13.52 -11.28
N ALA A 201 -47.76 14.05 -11.85
CA ALA A 201 -49.13 13.88 -11.33
C ALA A 201 -49.88 12.68 -11.91
N PHE A 202 -49.40 12.08 -13.00
CA PHE A 202 -50.08 10.98 -13.69
C PHE A 202 -49.26 9.68 -13.64
N PRO A 203 -49.87 8.52 -13.34
CA PRO A 203 -49.16 7.24 -13.33
C PRO A 203 -48.78 6.78 -14.74
N GLY A 204 -47.80 5.88 -14.83
CA GLY A 204 -47.39 5.21 -16.07
C GLY A 204 -45.99 5.59 -16.58
N VAL A 205 -45.61 4.97 -17.71
CA VAL A 205 -44.29 5.09 -18.32
C VAL A 205 -44.20 6.37 -19.16
N LYS A 206 -43.11 7.12 -18.97
CA LYS A 206 -42.85 8.40 -19.64
C LYS A 206 -41.45 8.39 -20.22
N MET A 207 -41.32 9.02 -21.37
CA MET A 207 -40.07 9.15 -22.10
C MET A 207 -39.78 10.62 -22.35
N ALA A 208 -38.55 11.07 -22.09
CA ALA A 208 -38.14 12.43 -22.36
C ALA A 208 -36.88 12.48 -23.24
N LYS A 209 -36.96 13.11 -24.42
CA LYS A 209 -35.82 13.38 -25.28
C LYS A 209 -35.09 14.62 -24.82
N LEU A 210 -33.77 14.55 -24.70
CA LEU A 210 -32.93 15.68 -24.32
C LEU A 210 -32.40 16.39 -25.55
N GLU A 211 -32.75 17.67 -25.72
CA GLU A 211 -32.32 18.50 -26.84
C GLU A 211 -31.52 19.72 -26.34
N GLY A 212 -30.33 19.93 -26.91
CA GLY A 212 -29.47 21.07 -26.53
C GLY A 212 -28.68 20.88 -25.23
N PHE A 213 -28.56 19.65 -24.70
CA PHE A 213 -27.72 19.32 -23.54
C PHE A 213 -26.37 18.71 -23.97
N PRO A 214 -25.25 19.46 -23.91
CA PRO A 214 -23.96 18.99 -24.46
C PRO A 214 -23.38 17.73 -23.78
N TYR A 215 -23.73 17.50 -22.52
CA TYR A 215 -23.28 16.34 -21.73
C TYR A 215 -24.14 15.08 -21.91
N PHE A 216 -25.25 15.21 -22.64
CA PHE A 216 -26.24 14.17 -22.87
C PHE A 216 -26.76 14.23 -24.32
N PRO A 217 -25.87 14.22 -25.34
CA PRO A 217 -26.32 14.29 -26.72
C PRO A 217 -27.08 13.00 -27.09
N GLU A 218 -28.21 13.17 -27.77
CA GLU A 218 -29.10 12.10 -28.24
C GLU A 218 -29.64 11.16 -27.15
N ARG A 219 -29.50 11.52 -25.87
CA ARG A 219 -29.95 10.68 -24.75
C ARG A 219 -31.44 10.80 -24.51
N THR A 220 -32.02 9.69 -24.08
CA THR A 220 -33.43 9.60 -23.70
C THR A 220 -33.54 9.28 -22.22
N ILE A 221 -34.50 9.87 -21.55
CA ILE A 221 -34.80 9.60 -20.15
C ILE A 221 -36.03 8.71 -20.11
N ILE A 222 -35.95 7.65 -19.31
CA ILE A 222 -37.09 6.80 -18.98
C ILE A 222 -37.54 7.08 -17.55
N LEU A 223 -38.85 7.21 -17.38
CA LEU A 223 -39.50 7.41 -16.09
C LEU A 223 -40.67 6.45 -15.98
N SER A 224 -40.93 5.94 -14.78
CA SER A 224 -42.20 5.31 -14.42
C SER A 224 -42.70 5.89 -13.11
N VAL A 225 -43.98 6.27 -13.09
CA VAL A 225 -44.63 6.89 -11.95
C VAL A 225 -45.64 5.92 -11.35
N GLY A 226 -45.44 5.57 -10.10
CA GLY A 226 -46.42 4.90 -9.25
C GLY A 226 -47.10 5.94 -8.36
N LEU A 227 -48.43 5.91 -8.33
CA LEU A 227 -49.22 6.87 -7.58
C LEU A 227 -50.32 6.13 -6.83
N GLN A 228 -50.53 6.51 -5.58
CA GLN A 228 -51.62 6.04 -4.74
C GLN A 228 -52.41 7.25 -4.26
N THR A 229 -53.69 7.29 -4.64
CA THR A 229 -54.57 8.41 -4.30
C THR A 229 -54.96 8.37 -2.82
N THR A 230 -55.44 9.49 -2.29
CA THR A 230 -55.85 9.61 -0.88
C THR A 230 -56.98 8.64 -0.49
N GLU A 231 -57.76 8.16 -1.47
CA GLU A 231 -58.82 7.16 -1.29
C GLU A 231 -58.29 5.72 -1.23
N GLU A 232 -57.15 5.46 -1.86
CA GLU A 232 -56.48 4.15 -1.92
C GLU A 232 -55.43 3.94 -0.82
N MET A 233 -55.09 5.01 -0.11
CA MET A 233 -54.15 4.97 1.02
C MET A 233 -54.85 4.47 2.28
N ASP A 234 -54.48 3.27 2.73
CA ASP A 234 -54.92 2.75 4.03
C ASP A 234 -54.30 3.56 5.18
N ALA A 235 -55.15 4.12 6.05
CA ALA A 235 -54.74 4.94 7.19
C ALA A 235 -53.88 4.18 8.22
N ASN A 236 -53.89 2.85 8.19
CA ASN A 236 -53.12 2.00 9.11
C ASN A 236 -51.71 1.66 8.61
N LYS A 237 -51.38 1.93 7.33
CA LYS A 237 -50.06 1.61 6.75
C LYS A 237 -49.04 2.68 7.08
N SER A 238 -47.80 2.25 7.32
CA SER A 238 -46.68 3.17 7.49
C SER A 238 -46.31 3.84 6.16
N GLU A 239 -45.69 5.03 6.21
CA GLU A 239 -45.24 5.72 5.00
C GLU A 239 -44.25 4.87 4.17
N ALA A 240 -43.48 3.99 4.82
CA ALA A 240 -42.55 3.07 4.16
C ALA A 240 -43.29 2.00 3.35
N GLU A 241 -44.39 1.45 3.87
CA GLU A 241 -45.21 0.45 3.18
C GLU A 241 -45.91 1.05 1.96
N ILE A 242 -46.49 2.25 2.10
CA ILE A 242 -47.12 3.01 1.01
C ILE A 242 -46.10 3.33 -0.10
N ARG A 243 -44.88 3.71 0.28
CA ARG A 243 -43.77 3.91 -0.67
C ARG A 243 -43.44 2.63 -1.43
N ASP A 244 -43.35 1.50 -0.75
CA ASP A 244 -42.95 0.23 -1.37
C ASP A 244 -44.05 -0.30 -2.31
N GLU A 245 -45.32 -0.09 -1.98
CA GLU A 245 -46.47 -0.34 -2.87
C GLU A 245 -46.43 0.54 -4.13
N CYS A 246 -46.19 1.84 -3.96
CA CYS A 246 -46.03 2.77 -5.08
C CYS A 246 -44.82 2.41 -5.96
N MET A 247 -43.70 1.97 -5.37
CA MET A 247 -42.55 1.47 -6.13
C MET A 247 -42.88 0.19 -6.91
N ALA A 248 -43.56 -0.77 -6.29
CA ALA A 248 -43.97 -2.01 -6.94
C ALA A 248 -44.89 -1.73 -8.14
N SER A 249 -45.85 -0.81 -7.98
CA SER A 249 -46.73 -0.34 -9.05
C SER A 249 -45.94 0.31 -10.20
N ALA A 250 -44.98 1.19 -9.88
CA ALA A 250 -44.12 1.82 -10.90
C ALA A 250 -43.28 0.79 -11.68
N ARG A 251 -42.74 -0.22 -10.99
CA ARG A 251 -41.96 -1.30 -11.64
C ARG A 251 -42.83 -2.20 -12.49
N ALA A 252 -43.99 -2.61 -11.99
CA ALA A 252 -44.95 -3.43 -12.74
C ALA A 252 -45.44 -2.74 -14.01
N ALA A 253 -45.71 -1.43 -13.94
CA ALA A 253 -46.10 -0.62 -15.09
C ALA A 253 -45.02 -0.57 -16.18
N LEU A 254 -43.74 -0.64 -15.79
CA LEU A 254 -42.63 -0.70 -16.73
C LEU A 254 -42.43 -2.11 -17.29
N ALA A 255 -42.46 -3.14 -16.44
CA ALA A 255 -42.29 -4.54 -16.85
C ALA A 255 -43.37 -5.02 -17.84
N ALA A 256 -44.61 -4.53 -17.70
CA ALA A 256 -45.75 -4.88 -18.56
C ALA A 256 -45.95 -3.91 -19.75
N TYR A 257 -44.94 -3.10 -20.08
CA TYR A 257 -45.08 -2.04 -21.09
C TYR A 257 -45.26 -2.59 -22.52
N ASN A 258 -46.34 -2.17 -23.21
CA ASN A 258 -46.75 -2.69 -24.52
C ASN A 258 -47.14 -1.60 -25.57
N ASN A 259 -46.62 -0.36 -25.47
CA ASN A 259 -46.68 0.77 -26.45
C ASN A 259 -47.36 2.12 -26.03
N ASN A 260 -47.80 2.31 -24.78
CA ASN A 260 -48.48 3.55 -24.35
C ASN A 260 -47.58 4.51 -23.54
N ALA A 261 -46.42 4.93 -24.09
CA ALA A 261 -45.56 5.89 -23.39
C ALA A 261 -45.98 7.33 -23.70
N THR A 262 -45.98 8.18 -22.67
CA THR A 262 -46.11 9.63 -22.86
C THR A 262 -44.75 10.23 -23.17
N TRP A 263 -44.66 10.97 -24.28
CA TRP A 263 -43.41 11.56 -24.75
C TRP A 263 -43.30 13.02 -24.39
N PHE A 264 -42.10 13.41 -23.95
CA PHE A 264 -41.72 14.76 -23.63
C PHE A 264 -40.45 15.12 -24.40
N SER A 265 -40.34 16.38 -24.80
CA SER A 265 -39.08 17.00 -25.22
C SER A 265 -38.64 17.89 -24.07
N VAL A 266 -37.38 17.77 -23.68
CA VAL A 266 -36.73 18.72 -22.80
C VAL A 266 -35.77 19.48 -23.66
N THR A 267 -36.17 20.69 -24.04
CA THR A 267 -35.37 21.58 -24.87
C THR A 267 -34.65 22.57 -23.99
N LYS A 268 -33.44 22.94 -24.41
CA LYS A 268 -32.69 24.02 -23.78
C LYS A 268 -33.01 25.34 -24.49
N ASP A 269 -33.64 26.29 -23.79
CA ASP A 269 -33.73 27.69 -24.25
C ASP A 269 -32.88 28.60 -23.35
N LYS A 270 -31.84 29.20 -23.93
CA LYS A 270 -30.89 30.17 -23.34
C LYS A 270 -30.44 29.88 -21.90
N SER A 271 -31.28 30.14 -20.90
CA SER A 271 -31.03 30.02 -19.46
C SER A 271 -31.93 29.02 -18.70
N SER A 272 -32.93 28.43 -19.34
CA SER A 272 -33.88 27.48 -18.73
C SER A 272 -34.06 26.22 -19.57
N SER A 273 -34.54 25.16 -18.92
CA SER A 273 -35.02 23.97 -19.61
C SER A 273 -36.53 24.07 -19.72
N ASP A 274 -37.07 23.92 -20.93
CA ASP A 274 -38.50 23.86 -21.17
C ASP A 274 -38.90 22.41 -21.44
N VAL A 275 -40.02 22.01 -20.85
CA VAL A 275 -40.57 20.65 -20.98
C VAL A 275 -41.85 20.77 -21.79
N ALA A 276 -41.85 20.23 -23.00
CA ALA A 276 -43.02 20.22 -23.86
C ALA A 276 -43.44 18.78 -24.15
N LYS A 277 -44.74 18.51 -24.01
CA LYS A 277 -45.32 17.21 -24.40
C LYS A 277 -45.25 17.07 -25.93
N ILE A 278 -44.82 15.91 -26.40
CA ILE A 278 -44.79 15.59 -27.84
C ILE A 278 -46.02 14.74 -28.15
N ASP A 279 -46.86 15.22 -29.06
CA ASP A 279 -48.01 14.45 -29.55
C ASP A 279 -47.60 13.60 -30.76
N GLY A 280 -47.70 12.28 -30.63
CA GLY A 280 -47.37 11.30 -31.67
C GLY A 280 -46.49 10.15 -31.18
N ASN A 281 -46.65 8.96 -31.79
CA ASN A 281 -45.83 7.79 -31.47
C ASN A 281 -44.41 7.98 -32.02
N GLN A 282 -43.44 8.13 -31.13
CA GLN A 282 -42.01 8.13 -31.46
C GLN A 282 -41.48 6.69 -31.40
N THR A 283 -40.46 6.38 -32.22
CA THR A 283 -39.76 5.09 -32.17
C THR A 283 -38.94 5.00 -30.88
N MET A 284 -39.23 3.98 -30.05
CA MET A 284 -38.44 3.71 -28.84
C MET A 284 -37.06 3.12 -29.17
N PRO A 285 -36.04 3.41 -28.35
CA PRO A 285 -34.80 2.64 -28.36
C PRO A 285 -35.10 1.16 -28.05
N PRO A 286 -34.40 0.20 -28.66
CA PRO A 286 -34.57 -1.22 -28.34
C PRO A 286 -34.09 -1.48 -26.90
N ALA A 287 -35.00 -1.81 -25.99
CA ALA A 287 -34.68 -2.01 -24.57
C ALA A 287 -35.45 -3.18 -23.96
N ASP A 288 -34.84 -3.84 -22.97
CA ASP A 288 -35.49 -4.88 -22.15
C ASP A 288 -36.18 -4.22 -20.95
N PHE A 289 -37.50 -4.07 -21.03
CA PHE A 289 -38.28 -3.40 -19.98
C PHE A 289 -38.37 -4.19 -18.67
N MET A 290 -38.17 -5.52 -18.73
CA MET A 290 -38.12 -6.34 -17.52
C MET A 290 -36.83 -6.03 -16.75
N ASP A 291 -35.67 -6.07 -17.42
CA ASP A 291 -34.37 -5.71 -16.83
C ASP A 291 -34.35 -4.26 -16.33
N LEU A 292 -34.91 -3.33 -17.10
CA LEU A 292 -34.99 -1.93 -16.69
C LEU A 292 -35.83 -1.73 -15.43
N SER A 293 -36.94 -2.47 -15.27
CA SER A 293 -37.80 -2.32 -14.08
C SER A 293 -37.09 -2.64 -12.77
N GLU A 294 -36.11 -3.56 -12.81
CA GLU A 294 -35.32 -3.92 -11.64
C GLU A 294 -34.18 -2.94 -11.37
N ARG A 295 -33.56 -2.41 -12.43
CA ARG A 295 -32.32 -1.61 -12.36
C ARG A 295 -32.53 -0.10 -12.22
N LEU A 296 -33.72 0.44 -12.51
CA LEU A 296 -33.99 1.87 -12.39
C LEU A 296 -33.94 2.35 -10.94
N SER A 297 -33.34 3.53 -10.75
CA SER A 297 -33.19 4.16 -9.46
C SER A 297 -34.42 4.98 -9.05
N LEU A 298 -34.66 5.06 -7.74
CA LEU A 298 -35.63 5.99 -7.16
C LEU A 298 -35.16 7.44 -7.34
N LEU A 299 -35.95 8.25 -8.03
CA LEU A 299 -35.62 9.66 -8.33
C LEU A 299 -36.36 10.65 -7.42
N LYS A 300 -37.65 10.41 -7.16
CA LYS A 300 -38.50 11.28 -6.32
C LYS A 300 -39.50 10.44 -5.54
N VAL A 301 -39.71 10.79 -4.28
CA VAL A 301 -40.70 10.20 -3.39
C VAL A 301 -41.34 11.30 -2.55
N GLY A 302 -42.64 11.23 -2.33
CA GLY A 302 -43.34 12.09 -1.39
C GLY A 302 -44.80 12.32 -1.77
N ARG A 303 -45.49 13.11 -0.94
CA ARG A 303 -46.86 13.54 -1.23
C ARG A 303 -46.86 14.65 -2.29
N THR A 304 -47.78 14.56 -3.23
CA THR A 304 -48.08 15.60 -4.21
C THR A 304 -48.89 16.73 -3.56
N ASP A 305 -49.00 17.87 -4.24
CA ASP A 305 -49.82 19.00 -3.78
C ASP A 305 -51.32 18.64 -3.67
N THR A 306 -51.74 17.57 -4.35
CA THR A 306 -53.10 17.00 -4.29
C THR A 306 -53.31 16.03 -3.12
N GLY A 307 -52.26 15.75 -2.32
CA GLY A 307 -52.31 14.84 -1.17
C GLY A 307 -52.04 13.37 -1.49
N ALA A 308 -51.94 12.98 -2.76
CA ALA A 308 -51.59 11.63 -3.20
C ALA A 308 -50.11 11.31 -2.90
N TYR A 309 -49.78 10.03 -2.69
CA TYR A 309 -48.38 9.60 -2.55
C TYR A 309 -47.83 9.18 -3.91
N ALA A 310 -46.70 9.76 -4.34
CA ALA A 310 -46.11 9.48 -5.63
C ALA A 310 -44.66 9.01 -5.49
N VAL A 311 -44.32 7.97 -6.26
CA VAL A 311 -42.96 7.47 -6.43
C VAL A 311 -42.60 7.49 -7.91
N ILE A 312 -41.47 8.12 -8.23
CA ILE A 312 -40.91 8.18 -9.58
C ILE A 312 -39.60 7.40 -9.59
N ILE A 313 -39.56 6.34 -10.39
CA ILE A 313 -38.33 5.62 -10.76
C ILE A 313 -37.90 6.04 -12.15
N GLY A 314 -36.60 6.10 -12.41
CA GLY A 314 -36.11 6.50 -13.72
C GLY A 314 -34.60 6.56 -13.86
N GLY A 315 -34.16 6.88 -15.07
CA GLY A 315 -32.76 6.93 -15.44
C GLY A 315 -32.54 7.40 -16.88
N VAL A 316 -31.26 7.57 -17.25
CA VAL A 316 -30.86 8.00 -18.60
C VAL A 316 -30.50 6.76 -19.41
N MET A 317 -30.96 6.70 -20.66
CA MET A 317 -30.67 5.65 -21.62
C MET A 317 -29.92 6.21 -22.82
N ASN A 318 -28.99 5.41 -23.33
CA ASN A 318 -28.31 5.67 -24.59
C ASN A 318 -29.18 5.32 -25.80
N ASN A 319 -28.66 5.59 -26.99
CA ASN A 319 -29.35 5.30 -28.26
C ASN A 319 -29.56 3.78 -28.49
N GLU A 320 -28.78 2.93 -27.80
CA GLU A 320 -28.89 1.47 -27.83
C GLU A 320 -29.90 0.92 -26.79
N GLY A 321 -30.57 1.78 -26.02
CA GLY A 321 -31.52 1.37 -24.97
C GLY A 321 -30.89 0.84 -23.68
N LYS A 322 -29.57 0.98 -23.49
CA LYS A 322 -28.88 0.63 -22.24
C LYS A 322 -28.94 1.77 -21.23
N LEU A 323 -29.15 1.43 -19.96
CA LEU A 323 -29.14 2.36 -18.84
C LEU A 323 -27.72 2.88 -18.56
N GLU A 324 -27.56 4.21 -18.53
CA GLU A 324 -26.31 4.87 -18.16
C GLU A 324 -26.33 5.29 -16.67
N SER A 325 -25.27 4.95 -15.94
CA SER A 325 -25.04 5.46 -14.58
C SER A 325 -24.22 6.74 -14.64
N HIS A 326 -24.71 7.80 -14.00
CA HIS A 326 -24.03 9.11 -13.97
C HIS A 326 -23.64 9.50 -12.56
N GLY A 327 -22.38 9.88 -12.38
CA GLY A 327 -21.89 10.38 -11.10
C GLY A 327 -22.32 11.82 -10.81
N ARG A 328 -22.28 12.20 -9.53
CA ARG A 328 -22.62 13.57 -9.12
C ARG A 328 -21.48 14.54 -9.45
N TRP A 329 -21.80 15.57 -10.24
CA TRP A 329 -20.90 16.69 -10.51
C TRP A 329 -20.66 17.55 -9.29
N LEU A 330 -19.52 18.25 -9.27
CA LEU A 330 -19.26 19.32 -8.31
C LEU A 330 -20.43 20.32 -8.29
N PRO A 331 -20.71 20.96 -7.14
CA PRO A 331 -21.66 22.05 -7.08
C PRO A 331 -21.35 23.13 -8.11
N TYR A 332 -22.37 23.64 -8.80
CA TYR A 332 -22.20 24.62 -9.89
C TYR A 332 -21.29 25.82 -9.52
N PRO A 333 -21.40 26.44 -8.33
CA PRO A 333 -20.52 27.54 -7.92
C PRO A 333 -19.05 27.14 -7.71
N ILE A 334 -18.75 25.85 -7.67
CA ILE A 334 -17.40 25.28 -7.52
C ILE A 334 -16.91 24.75 -8.87
N LEU A 335 -17.79 24.09 -9.63
CA LEU A 335 -17.48 23.47 -10.91
C LEU A 335 -16.97 24.50 -11.93
N VAL A 336 -17.71 25.60 -12.14
CA VAL A 336 -17.33 26.59 -13.16
C VAL A 336 -15.96 27.21 -12.85
N PRO A 337 -15.69 27.66 -11.61
CA PRO A 337 -14.33 28.05 -11.22
C PRO A 337 -13.26 27.01 -11.48
N MET A 338 -13.52 25.75 -11.15
CA MET A 338 -12.54 24.68 -11.39
C MET A 338 -12.27 24.50 -12.88
N MET A 339 -13.30 24.48 -13.74
CA MET A 339 -13.11 24.31 -15.18
C MET A 339 -12.34 25.48 -15.82
N VAL A 340 -12.67 26.72 -15.45
CA VAL A 340 -11.95 27.92 -15.93
C VAL A 340 -10.53 27.95 -15.38
N GLY A 341 -10.33 27.63 -14.10
CA GLY A 341 -9.03 27.55 -13.45
C GLY A 341 -8.13 26.47 -14.07
N THR A 342 -8.67 25.30 -14.39
CA THR A 342 -7.97 24.24 -15.12
C THR A 342 -7.60 24.70 -16.54
N ALA A 343 -8.52 25.35 -17.27
CA ALA A 343 -8.23 25.88 -18.61
C ALA A 343 -7.06 26.88 -18.59
N MET A 344 -7.05 27.77 -17.60
CA MET A 344 -5.95 28.70 -17.38
C MET A 344 -4.64 27.98 -17.00
N ALA A 345 -4.71 26.97 -16.14
CA ALA A 345 -3.54 26.19 -15.74
C ALA A 345 -2.94 25.41 -16.93
N MET A 346 -3.77 24.90 -17.84
CA MET A 346 -3.33 24.29 -19.09
C MET A 346 -2.67 25.33 -20.02
N GLU A 347 -3.26 26.51 -20.18
CA GLU A 347 -2.69 27.59 -21.02
C GLU A 347 -1.31 28.05 -20.51
N ASN A 348 -1.14 28.14 -19.18
CA ASN A 348 0.12 28.57 -18.57
C ASN A 348 1.14 27.42 -18.36
N GLY A 349 0.85 26.20 -18.82
CA GLY A 349 1.78 25.06 -18.67
C GLY A 349 2.01 24.62 -17.22
N TYR A 350 0.99 24.73 -16.37
CA TYR A 350 0.99 24.25 -14.99
C TYR A 350 0.62 22.76 -14.87
N TYR A 351 0.09 22.18 -15.94
CA TYR A 351 0.00 20.73 -16.12
C TYR A 351 1.11 20.29 -17.08
N SER A 352 1.53 19.02 -17.00
CA SER A 352 2.36 18.42 -18.05
C SER A 352 1.63 18.44 -19.40
N ASP A 353 2.39 18.34 -20.49
CA ASP A 353 1.85 18.39 -21.84
C ASP A 353 0.90 17.19 -22.09
N GLU A 354 1.29 16.01 -21.61
CA GLU A 354 0.49 14.78 -21.67
C GLU A 354 -0.81 14.91 -20.88
N THR A 355 -0.74 15.39 -19.63
CA THR A 355 -1.94 15.59 -18.80
C THR A 355 -2.88 16.62 -19.43
N SER A 356 -2.32 17.72 -19.98
CA SER A 356 -3.11 18.75 -20.67
C SER A 356 -3.78 18.20 -21.92
N TYR A 357 -3.08 17.36 -22.68
CA TYR A 357 -3.62 16.67 -23.84
C TYR A 357 -4.77 15.73 -23.46
N GLU A 358 -4.59 14.89 -22.44
CA GLU A 358 -5.63 13.98 -21.94
C GLU A 358 -6.89 14.74 -21.46
N ILE A 359 -6.73 15.81 -20.68
CA ILE A 359 -7.86 16.63 -20.23
C ILE A 359 -8.62 17.21 -21.42
N GLY A 360 -7.91 17.72 -22.43
CA GLY A 360 -8.49 18.23 -23.66
C GLY A 360 -9.27 17.18 -24.44
N GLN A 361 -8.68 16.00 -24.63
CA GLN A 361 -9.30 14.88 -25.30
C GLN A 361 -10.57 14.41 -24.58
N LEU A 362 -10.52 14.30 -23.25
CA LEU A 362 -11.70 13.96 -22.44
C LEU A 362 -12.80 15.01 -22.57
N ALA A 363 -12.46 16.30 -22.64
CA ALA A 363 -13.44 17.36 -22.84
C ALA A 363 -14.12 17.26 -24.21
N GLN A 364 -13.36 17.00 -25.27
CA GLN A 364 -13.91 16.78 -26.62
C GLN A 364 -14.81 15.55 -26.68
N GLN A 365 -14.36 14.42 -26.13
CA GLN A 365 -15.15 13.18 -26.09
C GLN A 365 -16.42 13.32 -25.26
N THR A 366 -16.37 14.12 -24.20
CA THR A 366 -17.56 14.44 -23.38
C THR A 366 -18.60 15.19 -24.21
N LEU A 367 -18.19 16.15 -25.04
CA LEU A 367 -19.08 16.87 -25.96
C LEU A 367 -19.67 15.97 -27.05
N LEU A 368 -18.98 14.89 -27.41
CA LEU A 368 -19.47 13.84 -28.33
C LEU A 368 -20.40 12.83 -27.64
N GLY A 369 -20.63 12.93 -26.33
CA GLY A 369 -21.52 12.03 -25.59
C GLY A 369 -20.91 10.72 -25.13
N ASN A 370 -19.58 10.60 -25.10
CA ASN A 370 -18.93 9.43 -24.53
C ASN A 370 -19.10 9.42 -23.00
N LEU A 371 -19.74 8.37 -22.47
CA LEU A 371 -20.03 8.22 -21.04
C LEU A 371 -18.75 8.05 -20.20
N GLU A 372 -17.81 7.22 -20.63
CA GLU A 372 -16.58 6.94 -19.91
C GLU A 372 -15.73 8.22 -19.79
N ALA A 373 -15.60 8.96 -20.88
CA ALA A 373 -14.90 10.24 -20.89
C ALA A 373 -15.56 11.27 -19.96
N LYS A 374 -16.90 11.34 -19.98
CA LYS A 374 -17.69 12.21 -19.09
C LYS A 374 -17.47 11.88 -17.61
N GLU A 375 -17.44 10.60 -17.24
CA GLU A 375 -17.20 10.20 -15.85
C GLU A 375 -15.76 10.43 -15.43
N LYS A 376 -14.78 10.15 -16.31
CA LYS A 376 -13.36 10.39 -16.04
C LYS A 376 -13.07 11.88 -15.85
N ILE A 377 -13.59 12.76 -16.71
CA ILE A 377 -13.40 14.22 -16.56
C ILE A 377 -14.12 14.76 -15.31
N ARG A 378 -15.30 14.22 -14.97
CA ARG A 378 -16.01 14.55 -13.73
C ARG A 378 -15.16 14.19 -12.50
N SER A 379 -14.62 12.97 -12.44
CA SER A 379 -13.75 12.52 -11.35
C SER A 379 -12.48 13.38 -11.29
N PHE A 380 -11.92 13.77 -12.43
CA PHE A 380 -10.76 14.67 -12.49
C PHE A 380 -11.05 16.00 -11.79
N PHE A 381 -12.18 16.66 -12.07
CA PHE A 381 -12.50 17.93 -11.39
C PHE A 381 -12.66 17.77 -9.88
N TRP A 382 -13.19 16.64 -9.41
CA TRP A 382 -13.22 16.33 -7.98
C TRP A 382 -11.81 16.19 -7.39
N ALA A 383 -10.91 15.47 -8.07
CA ALA A 383 -9.51 15.33 -7.67
C ALA A 383 -8.77 16.68 -7.66
N ALA A 384 -8.86 17.43 -8.75
CA ALA A 384 -8.27 18.76 -8.89
C ALA A 384 -8.80 19.73 -7.82
N HIS A 385 -10.10 19.70 -7.52
CA HIS A 385 -10.68 20.53 -6.47
C HIS A 385 -10.14 20.19 -5.08
N GLN A 386 -9.91 18.90 -4.80
CA GLN A 386 -9.34 18.47 -3.52
C GLN A 386 -7.93 19.00 -3.33
N LEU A 387 -7.09 18.92 -4.37
CA LEU A 387 -5.74 19.50 -4.35
C LEU A 387 -5.79 21.02 -4.22
N ALA A 388 -6.64 21.68 -5.02
CA ALA A 388 -6.77 23.13 -5.05
C ALA A 388 -7.25 23.74 -3.71
N ARG A 389 -7.88 22.94 -2.84
CA ARG A 389 -8.31 23.34 -1.49
C ARG A 389 -7.25 23.13 -0.41
N LYS A 390 -6.15 22.47 -0.73
CA LYS A 390 -5.09 22.11 0.24
C LYS A 390 -3.76 22.77 -0.07
N MET A 391 -3.62 23.34 -1.27
CA MET A 391 -2.39 23.93 -1.77
C MET A 391 -2.69 25.31 -2.36
N ASN A 392 -1.70 26.19 -2.35
CA ASN A 392 -1.76 27.44 -3.11
C ASN A 392 -1.52 27.20 -4.61
N LEU A 393 -1.69 28.25 -5.42
CA LEU A 393 -1.63 28.13 -6.88
C LEU A 393 -0.29 27.54 -7.35
N MET A 394 0.83 28.09 -6.88
CA MET A 394 2.16 27.65 -7.32
C MET A 394 2.55 26.28 -6.76
N GLN A 395 2.11 25.94 -5.55
CA GLN A 395 2.25 24.58 -5.00
C GLN A 395 1.53 23.57 -5.87
N MET A 396 0.27 23.85 -6.23
CA MET A 396 -0.51 22.99 -7.12
C MET A 396 0.16 22.89 -8.48
N ALA A 397 0.59 24.01 -9.07
CA ALA A 397 1.21 24.07 -10.40
C ALA A 397 2.50 23.24 -10.50
N GLU A 398 3.46 23.42 -9.59
CA GLU A 398 4.71 22.64 -9.61
C GLU A 398 4.44 21.13 -9.47
N LEU A 399 3.42 20.78 -8.67
CA LEU A 399 3.09 19.39 -8.39
C LEU A 399 2.37 18.74 -9.58
N THR A 400 1.36 19.40 -10.16
CA THR A 400 0.63 18.90 -11.34
C THR A 400 1.49 18.88 -12.59
N LYS A 401 2.49 19.77 -12.70
CA LYS A 401 3.51 19.73 -13.75
C LYS A 401 4.45 18.55 -13.61
N SER A 402 4.68 18.08 -12.39
CA SER A 402 5.51 16.90 -12.10
C SER A 402 4.76 15.58 -12.29
N CYS A 403 3.44 15.61 -12.53
CA CYS A 403 2.68 14.42 -12.86
C CYS A 403 2.87 14.06 -14.34
N PRO A 404 3.33 12.84 -14.68
CA PRO A 404 3.53 12.45 -16.07
C PRO A 404 2.20 12.30 -16.81
N ASP A 405 1.15 11.83 -16.14
CA ASP A 405 -0.14 11.52 -16.72
C ASP A 405 -1.31 11.92 -15.80
N LEU A 406 -2.53 11.79 -16.32
CA LEU A 406 -3.74 12.08 -15.58
C LEU A 406 -3.93 11.14 -14.38
N ARG A 407 -3.43 9.90 -14.48
CA ARG A 407 -3.46 8.92 -13.39
C ARG A 407 -2.64 9.41 -12.19
N GLY A 408 -1.46 9.97 -12.42
CA GLY A 408 -0.66 10.58 -11.37
C GLY A 408 -1.38 11.68 -10.60
N VAL A 409 -2.25 12.47 -11.25
CA VAL A 409 -3.09 13.47 -10.58
C VAL A 409 -4.16 12.80 -9.70
N PHE A 410 -4.76 11.70 -10.17
CA PHE A 410 -5.73 10.93 -9.39
C PHE A 410 -5.08 10.28 -8.16
N ASP A 411 -3.94 9.62 -8.34
CA ASP A 411 -3.19 8.93 -7.29
C ASP A 411 -2.74 9.93 -6.22
N LEU A 412 -2.25 11.10 -6.64
CA LEU A 412 -1.92 12.20 -5.74
C LEU A 412 -3.14 12.69 -4.93
N ALA A 413 -4.28 12.89 -5.58
CA ALA A 413 -5.50 13.29 -4.89
C ALA A 413 -5.99 12.19 -3.92
N ALA A 414 -5.81 10.92 -4.28
CA ALA A 414 -6.13 9.78 -3.43
C ALA A 414 -5.25 9.76 -2.16
N MET A 415 -3.93 9.95 -2.29
CA MET A 415 -3.01 10.06 -1.14
C MET A 415 -3.44 11.19 -0.19
N VAL A 416 -3.69 12.39 -0.74
CA VAL A 416 -4.12 13.55 0.06
C VAL A 416 -5.47 13.29 0.73
N ARG A 417 -6.42 12.64 0.04
CA ARG A 417 -7.73 12.27 0.59
C ARG A 417 -7.59 11.27 1.73
N MET A 418 -6.78 10.22 1.55
CA MET A 418 -6.52 9.20 2.56
C MET A 418 -6.00 9.82 3.85
N ARG A 419 -5.00 10.70 3.73
CA ARG A 419 -4.39 11.38 4.90
C ARG A 419 -5.26 12.49 5.49
N ASN A 420 -6.16 13.09 4.71
CA ASN A 420 -7.10 14.11 5.22
C ASN A 420 -8.28 13.51 6.01
N ARG A 421 -8.55 12.19 5.93
CA ARG A 421 -9.71 11.57 6.59
C ARG A 421 -9.75 11.80 8.11
N PRO A 422 -8.68 11.60 8.90
CA PRO A 422 -8.72 11.86 10.34
C PRO A 422 -9.09 13.31 10.68
N LEU A 423 -8.57 14.26 9.89
CA LEU A 423 -8.90 15.68 10.02
C LEU A 423 -10.37 15.95 9.71
N SER A 424 -10.91 15.37 8.64
CA SER A 424 -12.32 15.49 8.27
C SER A 424 -13.26 14.90 9.33
N VAL A 425 -12.90 13.75 9.91
CA VAL A 425 -13.67 13.12 11.01
C VAL A 425 -13.65 14.03 12.24
N SER A 426 -12.48 14.53 12.65
CA SER A 426 -12.33 15.45 13.79
C SER A 426 -13.18 16.71 13.62
N ILE A 427 -13.13 17.35 12.44
CA ILE A 427 -13.96 18.53 12.12
C ILE A 427 -15.46 18.20 12.20
N GLY A 428 -15.84 17.02 11.72
CA GLY A 428 -17.22 16.50 11.80
C GLY A 428 -17.69 16.41 13.24
N SER A 429 -16.94 15.71 14.09
CA SER A 429 -17.25 15.52 15.52
C SER A 429 -17.30 16.84 16.29
N ILE A 430 -16.38 17.78 16.02
CA ILE A 430 -16.41 19.12 16.63
C ILE A 430 -17.70 19.88 16.24
N LYS A 431 -18.12 19.78 14.98
CA LYS A 431 -19.31 20.47 14.48
C LYS A 431 -20.60 19.86 15.02
N GLU A 432 -20.65 18.53 15.15
CA GLU A 432 -21.75 17.78 15.74
C GLU A 432 -21.93 18.16 17.22
N LEU A 433 -20.87 18.03 18.02
CA LEU A 433 -20.92 18.39 19.44
C LEU A 433 -21.28 19.86 19.65
N ARG A 434 -20.76 20.78 18.82
CA ARG A 434 -21.11 22.21 18.87
C ARG A 434 -22.59 22.47 18.61
N ARG A 435 -23.25 21.65 17.80
CA ARG A 435 -24.70 21.73 17.58
C ARG A 435 -25.45 21.19 18.79
N GLU A 436 -25.06 20.03 19.29
CA GLU A 436 -25.70 19.34 20.43
C GLU A 436 -25.65 20.16 21.72
N ILE A 437 -24.54 20.83 22.01
CA ILE A 437 -24.39 21.69 23.20
C ILE A 437 -25.51 22.72 23.33
N ASN A 438 -26.04 23.24 22.21
CA ASN A 438 -27.10 24.25 22.24
C ASN A 438 -28.46 23.66 22.66
N PHE A 439 -28.64 22.34 22.58
CA PHE A 439 -29.88 21.64 22.93
C PHE A 439 -29.87 21.03 24.34
N LEU A 440 -28.71 20.98 25.01
CA LEU A 440 -28.57 20.39 26.35
C LEU A 440 -29.00 21.32 27.50
N PRO A 441 -29.33 20.80 28.69
CA PRO A 441 -29.50 21.57 29.94
C PRO A 441 -28.23 22.32 30.40
N LEU A 442 -28.38 23.39 31.18
CA LEU A 442 -27.30 24.34 31.52
C LEU A 442 -26.12 23.73 32.30
N ASP A 443 -26.38 22.76 33.17
CA ASP A 443 -25.40 22.00 33.94
C ASP A 443 -24.55 21.10 33.04
N GLN A 444 -25.19 20.35 32.13
CA GLN A 444 -24.52 19.49 31.15
C GLN A 444 -23.73 20.28 30.10
N ARG A 445 -24.18 21.50 29.76
CA ARG A 445 -23.45 22.39 28.84
C ARG A 445 -22.04 22.74 29.32
N VAL A 446 -21.82 22.85 30.63
CA VAL A 446 -20.50 23.22 31.18
C VAL A 446 -19.51 22.09 30.97
N GLU A 447 -19.93 20.85 31.19
CA GLU A 447 -19.10 19.67 30.97
C GLU A 447 -18.82 19.44 29.49
N GLU A 448 -19.85 19.52 28.64
CA GLU A 448 -19.67 19.34 27.20
C GLU A 448 -18.86 20.45 26.53
N ARG A 449 -18.86 21.68 27.08
CA ARG A 449 -17.93 22.73 26.64
C ARG A 449 -16.47 22.39 26.95
N LYS A 450 -16.19 21.70 28.07
CA LYS A 450 -14.84 21.21 28.39
C LYS A 450 -14.43 20.10 27.41
N ASN A 451 -15.35 19.19 27.09
CA ASN A 451 -15.12 18.14 26.08
C ASN A 451 -14.88 18.75 24.69
N LEU A 452 -15.66 19.75 24.28
CA LEU A 452 -15.45 20.49 23.04
C LEU A 452 -14.06 21.13 22.99
N THR A 453 -13.62 21.76 24.09
CA THR A 453 -12.28 22.36 24.15
C THR A 453 -11.18 21.30 23.99
N LYS A 454 -11.33 20.13 24.62
CA LYS A 454 -10.39 19.01 24.44
C LYS A 454 -10.38 18.49 23.00
N LEU A 455 -11.55 18.35 22.38
CA LEU A 455 -11.66 17.94 20.98
C LEU A 455 -11.05 18.96 20.03
N GLU A 456 -11.19 20.27 20.29
CA GLU A 456 -10.56 21.33 19.52
C GLU A 456 -9.03 21.26 19.64
N GLN A 457 -8.49 21.06 20.84
CA GLN A 457 -7.05 20.85 21.04
C GLN A 457 -6.52 19.61 20.30
N ASN A 458 -7.23 18.49 20.38
CA ASN A 458 -6.88 17.27 19.64
C ASN A 458 -6.99 17.49 18.13
N GLY A 459 -8.01 18.20 17.66
CA GLY A 459 -8.19 18.56 16.25
C GLY A 459 -7.04 19.41 15.72
N GLU A 460 -6.47 20.29 16.54
CA GLU A 460 -5.28 21.07 16.20
C GLU A 460 -4.01 20.21 16.06
N VAL A 461 -3.85 19.18 16.89
CA VAL A 461 -2.76 18.19 16.74
C VAL A 461 -2.92 17.43 15.42
N ILE A 462 -4.11 16.88 15.16
CA ILE A 462 -4.43 16.15 13.92
C ILE A 462 -4.19 17.03 12.69
N ARG A 463 -4.52 18.32 12.78
CA ARG A 463 -4.28 19.29 11.69
C ARG A 463 -2.79 19.44 11.41
N LYS A 464 -1.96 19.61 12.45
CA LYS A 464 -0.50 19.72 12.30
C LYS A 464 0.13 18.44 11.75
N ASP A 465 -0.38 17.28 12.18
CA ASP A 465 0.07 15.99 11.67
C ASP A 465 -0.26 15.86 10.17
N PHE A 466 -1.49 16.18 9.78
CA PHE A 466 -1.87 16.23 8.35
C PHE A 466 -1.00 17.20 7.55
N GLU A 467 -0.72 18.40 8.05
CA GLU A 467 0.16 19.36 7.38
C GLU A 467 1.59 18.83 7.21
N LYS A 468 2.11 18.09 8.18
CA LYS A 468 3.43 17.45 8.10
C LYS A 468 3.44 16.33 7.06
N GLU A 469 2.42 15.47 7.07
CA GLU A 469 2.26 14.37 6.11
C GLU A 469 2.09 14.89 4.68
N LEU A 470 1.28 15.93 4.50
CA LEU A 470 1.09 16.59 3.20
C LEU A 470 2.41 17.10 2.63
N LYS A 471 3.28 17.68 3.47
CA LYS A 471 4.62 18.14 3.05
C LYS A 471 5.53 17.00 2.61
N ILE A 472 5.43 15.84 3.25
CA ILE A 472 6.19 14.64 2.86
C ILE A 472 5.69 14.15 1.50
N ILE A 473 4.37 14.01 1.31
CA ILE A 473 3.78 13.59 0.02
C ILE A 473 4.16 14.58 -1.09
N TYR A 474 4.08 15.88 -0.79
CA TYR A 474 4.45 16.95 -1.71
C TYR A 474 5.92 16.84 -2.14
N ALA A 475 6.84 16.75 -1.18
CA ALA A 475 8.27 16.67 -1.45
C ALA A 475 8.65 15.37 -2.17
N ALA A 476 8.05 14.24 -1.80
CA ALA A 476 8.31 12.94 -2.41
C ALA A 476 7.90 12.96 -3.87
N THR A 477 6.69 13.43 -4.16
CA THR A 477 6.17 13.53 -5.53
C THR A 477 7.01 14.49 -6.38
N LEU A 478 7.38 15.65 -5.83
CA LEU A 478 8.19 16.65 -6.55
C LEU A 478 9.62 16.14 -6.84
N LEU A 479 10.22 15.40 -5.92
CA LEU A 479 11.58 14.89 -6.07
C LEU A 479 11.64 13.65 -6.97
N SER A 480 10.66 12.74 -6.86
CA SER A 480 10.59 11.52 -7.69
C SER A 480 10.16 11.82 -9.12
N GLY A 481 9.21 12.74 -9.31
CA GLY A 481 8.49 12.94 -10.57
C GLY A 481 7.52 11.79 -10.90
N ASP A 482 7.21 10.95 -9.91
CA ASP A 482 6.34 9.78 -10.05
C ASP A 482 5.37 9.68 -8.86
N PRO A 483 4.20 10.35 -8.94
CA PRO A 483 3.16 10.27 -7.91
C PRO A 483 2.57 8.86 -7.78
N SER A 484 2.50 8.10 -8.86
CA SER A 484 1.92 6.76 -8.88
C SER A 484 2.80 5.77 -8.13
N GLY A 485 4.12 5.84 -8.31
CA GLY A 485 5.07 5.08 -7.51
C GLY A 485 4.95 5.36 -6.01
N VAL A 486 4.80 6.65 -5.63
CA VAL A 486 4.60 7.05 -4.22
C VAL A 486 3.26 6.52 -3.67
N HIS A 487 2.18 6.61 -4.45
CA HIS A 487 0.88 6.07 -4.06
C HIS A 487 0.94 4.56 -3.87
N ASN A 488 1.51 3.84 -4.83
CA ASN A 488 1.68 2.40 -4.78
C ASN A 488 2.48 1.99 -3.54
N PHE A 489 3.59 2.69 -3.24
CA PHE A 489 4.41 2.42 -2.05
C PHE A 489 3.62 2.56 -0.75
N ILE A 490 2.78 3.60 -0.62
CA ILE A 490 1.96 3.81 0.57
C ILE A 490 0.89 2.72 0.70
N GLU A 491 0.24 2.35 -0.41
CA GLU A 491 -0.85 1.36 -0.43
C GLU A 491 -0.36 -0.07 -0.20
N SER A 492 0.78 -0.44 -0.81
CA SER A 492 1.36 -1.79 -0.65
C SER A 492 2.22 -1.94 0.60
N TYR A 493 2.36 -0.89 1.42
CA TYR A 493 3.15 -0.96 2.64
C TYR A 493 2.58 -2.06 3.57
N PRO A 494 3.41 -2.98 4.08
CA PRO A 494 2.95 -4.18 4.76
C PRO A 494 2.18 -3.86 6.04
N VAL A 495 0.99 -4.45 6.17
CA VAL A 495 0.15 -4.35 7.37
C VAL A 495 0.11 -5.69 8.09
N PHE A 496 0.59 -5.71 9.34
CA PHE A 496 0.65 -6.90 10.17
C PHE A 496 -0.49 -7.01 11.20
N LYS A 497 -1.20 -5.90 11.49
CA LYS A 497 -2.32 -5.85 12.45
C LYS A 497 -3.62 -5.44 11.77
N LYS A 498 -4.76 -5.98 12.21
CA LYS A 498 -6.09 -5.75 11.60
C LYS A 498 -6.50 -4.27 11.49
N ASP A 499 -6.09 -3.44 12.45
CA ASP A 499 -6.34 -1.98 12.47
C ASP A 499 -5.07 -1.14 12.19
N GLY A 500 -4.03 -1.77 11.66
CA GLY A 500 -2.71 -1.18 11.46
C GLY A 500 -2.56 -0.26 10.24
N ASP A 501 -3.60 -0.11 9.39
CA ASP A 501 -3.51 0.64 8.13
C ASP A 501 -3.02 2.09 8.33
N LYS A 502 -3.44 2.73 9.44
CA LYS A 502 -2.98 4.08 9.79
C LYS A 502 -1.50 4.11 10.16
N GLU A 503 -1.06 3.13 10.96
CA GLU A 503 0.33 3.00 11.41
C GLU A 503 1.25 2.70 10.23
N ALA A 504 0.83 1.79 9.33
CA ALA A 504 1.52 1.44 8.11
C ALA A 504 1.72 2.64 7.19
N ALA A 505 0.67 3.42 6.93
CA ALA A 505 0.79 4.61 6.10
C ALA A 505 1.67 5.70 6.76
N VAL A 506 1.70 5.82 8.10
CA VAL A 506 2.63 6.74 8.78
C VAL A 506 4.07 6.24 8.68
N ALA A 507 4.29 4.93 8.80
CA ALA A 507 5.61 4.32 8.61
C ALA A 507 6.10 4.47 7.16
N ALA A 508 5.23 4.27 6.17
CA ALA A 508 5.53 4.53 4.76
C ALA A 508 6.00 5.97 4.53
N LEU A 509 5.32 6.96 5.12
CA LEU A 509 5.72 8.37 5.03
C LEU A 509 7.05 8.66 5.76
N LYS A 510 7.36 7.94 6.84
CA LYS A 510 8.65 8.02 7.52
C LYS A 510 9.76 7.49 6.60
N ASP A 511 9.55 6.36 5.95
CA ASP A 511 10.52 5.74 5.03
C ASP A 511 10.76 6.62 3.80
N LEU A 512 9.69 7.17 3.21
CA LEU A 512 9.80 8.15 2.12
C LEU A 512 10.62 9.38 2.55
N ARG A 513 10.42 9.85 3.79
CA ARG A 513 11.21 10.96 4.33
C ARG A 513 12.68 10.61 4.50
N THR A 514 13.00 9.41 4.97
CA THR A 514 14.39 8.94 5.10
C THR A 514 15.04 8.81 3.72
N ALA A 515 14.37 8.23 2.74
CA ALA A 515 14.91 8.12 1.38
C ALA A 515 15.12 9.50 0.73
N MET A 516 14.20 10.45 0.91
CA MET A 516 14.36 11.82 0.43
C MET A 516 15.55 12.55 1.04
N TYR A 517 15.93 12.22 2.28
CA TYR A 517 17.09 12.82 2.94
C TYR A 517 18.39 12.45 2.21
N HIS A 518 18.49 11.19 1.76
CA HIS A 518 19.63 10.67 1.00
C HIS A 518 19.67 11.13 -0.47
N GLY A 519 18.51 11.50 -1.05
CA GLY A 519 18.43 12.18 -2.34
C GLY A 519 17.43 11.55 -3.32
N LYS A 520 17.38 12.09 -4.54
CA LYS A 520 16.45 11.61 -5.58
C LYS A 520 16.69 10.14 -5.97
N GLY A 521 17.94 9.72 -6.09
CA GLY A 521 18.28 8.33 -6.47
C GLY A 521 17.80 7.33 -5.42
N ALA A 522 18.03 7.64 -4.14
CA ALA A 522 17.55 6.86 -3.01
C ALA A 522 16.01 6.71 -3.03
N LEU A 523 15.29 7.82 -3.22
CA LEU A 523 13.84 7.80 -3.31
C LEU A 523 13.34 6.93 -4.48
N GLN A 524 13.91 7.10 -5.68
CA GLN A 524 13.52 6.29 -6.84
C GLN A 524 13.84 4.80 -6.63
N HIS A 525 14.97 4.47 -6.01
CA HIS A 525 15.30 3.09 -5.68
C HIS A 525 14.30 2.48 -4.69
N LEU A 526 13.90 3.22 -3.65
CA LEU A 526 12.88 2.79 -2.70
C LEU A 526 11.54 2.50 -3.41
N LEU A 527 11.09 3.41 -4.28
CA LEU A 527 9.84 3.27 -5.02
C LEU A 527 9.89 2.10 -6.01
N ASN A 528 11.00 1.90 -6.72
CA ASN A 528 11.18 0.80 -7.67
C ASN A 528 11.20 -0.57 -6.99
N GLN A 529 11.82 -0.68 -5.82
CA GLN A 529 11.90 -1.93 -5.06
C GLN A 529 10.60 -2.21 -4.30
N ASN A 530 9.85 -1.17 -3.97
CA ASN A 530 8.57 -1.21 -3.25
C ASN A 530 8.61 -2.05 -1.96
N LYS A 531 9.66 -1.84 -1.15
CA LYS A 531 9.91 -2.55 0.11
C LYS A 531 10.23 -1.56 1.24
N PRO A 532 9.81 -1.84 2.49
CA PRO A 532 10.11 -0.97 3.64
C PRO A 532 11.62 -0.88 3.91
N ILE A 533 12.03 0.18 4.61
CA ILE A 533 13.40 0.34 5.09
C ILE A 533 13.60 -0.57 6.32
N HIS A 534 14.72 -1.29 6.37
CA HIS A 534 15.07 -2.14 7.49
C HIS A 534 15.41 -1.27 8.71
N GLU A 535 14.88 -1.62 9.89
CA GLU A 535 15.27 -0.98 11.14
C GLU A 535 16.45 -1.74 11.74
N ASP A 536 17.63 -1.10 11.81
CA ASP A 536 18.87 -1.73 12.26
C ASP A 536 18.74 -2.39 13.64
N GLY A 537 19.08 -3.67 13.70
CA GLY A 537 19.12 -4.43 14.96
C GLY A 537 20.33 -4.11 15.85
N ILE A 538 20.32 -4.64 17.08
CA ILE A 538 21.46 -4.54 18.02
C ILE A 538 22.74 -5.15 17.41
N LEU A 539 22.60 -6.23 16.64
CA LEU A 539 23.73 -6.91 16.01
C LEU A 539 24.34 -6.07 14.87
N GLU A 540 23.50 -5.45 14.04
CA GLU A 540 23.94 -4.70 12.87
C GLU A 540 24.60 -3.38 13.26
N SER A 541 24.01 -2.68 14.23
CA SER A 541 24.61 -1.47 14.81
C SER A 541 26.00 -1.71 15.42
N ALA A 542 26.25 -2.88 16.01
CA ALA A 542 27.57 -3.25 16.54
C ALA A 542 28.60 -3.56 15.43
N ILE A 543 28.14 -4.03 14.26
CA ILE A 543 28.99 -4.47 13.14
C ILE A 543 29.27 -3.34 12.13
N SER A 544 28.33 -2.41 11.98
CA SER A 544 28.38 -1.25 11.08
C SER A 544 29.73 -0.52 11.03
N PRO A 545 30.42 -0.19 12.15
CA PRO A 545 31.70 0.53 12.07
C PRO A 545 32.86 -0.31 11.51
N VAL A 546 32.81 -1.65 11.60
CA VAL A 546 33.89 -2.54 11.17
C VAL A 546 33.65 -3.09 9.76
N PHE A 547 32.39 -3.11 9.32
CA PHE A 547 31.99 -3.65 8.02
C PHE A 547 32.69 -2.98 6.81
N PRO A 548 32.76 -1.64 6.70
CA PRO A 548 33.44 -0.98 5.58
C PRO A 548 34.94 -1.30 5.49
N LEU A 549 35.60 -1.44 6.65
CA LEU A 549 37.04 -1.72 6.76
C LEU A 549 37.43 -3.11 6.24
N LEU A 550 36.49 -4.06 6.23
CA LEU A 550 36.72 -5.45 5.81
C LEU A 550 36.29 -5.73 4.36
N GLY A 551 35.99 -4.69 3.57
CA GLY A 551 35.54 -4.82 2.17
C GLY A 551 34.03 -4.66 1.96
N GLY A 552 33.31 -4.13 2.95
CA GLY A 552 31.87 -3.92 2.90
C GLY A 552 31.39 -3.06 1.71
N PHE A 553 32.20 -2.13 1.22
CA PHE A 553 31.86 -1.28 0.07
C PHE A 553 31.49 -2.05 -1.20
N VAL A 554 32.15 -3.19 -1.47
CA VAL A 554 31.85 -4.03 -2.64
C VAL A 554 30.50 -4.74 -2.47
N LEU A 555 30.18 -5.16 -1.24
CA LEU A 555 28.90 -5.78 -0.90
C LEU A 555 27.74 -4.77 -0.95
N THR A 556 27.96 -3.52 -0.53
CA THR A 556 26.99 -2.44 -0.69
C THR A 556 26.71 -2.16 -2.16
N TYR A 557 27.77 -2.08 -2.98
CA TYR A 557 27.65 -1.90 -4.43
C TYR A 557 26.84 -3.03 -5.10
N LEU A 558 27.17 -4.29 -4.78
CA LEU A 558 26.44 -5.46 -5.28
C LEU A 558 24.98 -5.49 -4.82
N SER A 559 24.66 -4.93 -3.64
CA SER A 559 23.31 -4.93 -3.07
C SER A 559 22.30 -4.19 -3.95
N TYR A 560 22.67 -3.03 -4.51
CA TYR A 560 21.75 -2.27 -5.36
C TYR A 560 21.80 -2.67 -6.83
N GLU A 561 22.96 -3.06 -7.36
CA GLU A 561 23.12 -3.39 -8.79
C GLU A 561 22.62 -4.81 -9.10
N HIS A 562 22.97 -5.78 -8.25
CA HIS A 562 22.67 -7.21 -8.44
C HIS A 562 22.21 -7.86 -7.12
N ARG A 563 21.03 -7.44 -6.66
CA ARG A 563 20.41 -7.89 -5.39
C ARG A 563 20.44 -9.41 -5.20
N ASP A 564 20.07 -10.21 -6.20
CA ASP A 564 19.99 -11.67 -6.05
C ASP A 564 21.37 -12.31 -5.80
N LEU A 565 22.41 -11.82 -6.48
CA LEU A 565 23.78 -12.27 -6.25
C LEU A 565 24.25 -11.86 -4.85
N ALA A 566 23.95 -10.64 -4.43
CA ALA A 566 24.30 -10.15 -3.10
C ALA A 566 23.61 -10.97 -1.99
N MET A 567 22.35 -11.38 -2.20
CA MET A 567 21.64 -12.29 -1.30
C MET A 567 22.30 -13.66 -1.22
N VAL A 568 22.66 -14.27 -2.35
CA VAL A 568 23.36 -15.56 -2.37
C VAL A 568 24.71 -15.47 -1.65
N ILE A 569 25.47 -14.39 -1.87
CA ILE A 569 26.74 -14.14 -1.19
C ILE A 569 26.53 -14.01 0.32
N LYS A 570 25.52 -13.25 0.77
CA LYS A 570 25.15 -13.12 2.19
C LYS A 570 24.86 -14.49 2.83
N LEU A 571 24.09 -15.34 2.15
CA LEU A 571 23.80 -16.71 2.59
C LEU A 571 25.07 -17.55 2.73
N ILE A 572 25.96 -17.49 1.75
CA ILE A 572 27.24 -18.24 1.76
C ILE A 572 28.13 -17.77 2.92
N LEU A 573 28.23 -16.46 3.16
CA LEU A 573 29.06 -15.89 4.22
C LEU A 573 28.55 -16.28 5.62
N ILE A 574 27.24 -16.17 5.86
CA ILE A 574 26.63 -16.55 7.15
C ILE A 574 26.82 -18.06 7.39
N THR A 575 26.53 -18.90 6.40
CA THR A 575 26.68 -20.35 6.53
C THR A 575 28.14 -20.77 6.72
N ALA A 576 29.08 -20.15 5.99
CA ALA A 576 30.51 -20.37 6.18
C ALA A 576 30.97 -19.96 7.58
N SER A 577 30.48 -18.85 8.12
CA SER A 577 30.79 -18.42 9.48
C SER A 577 30.41 -19.48 10.52
N PHE A 578 29.17 -19.98 10.49
CA PHE A 578 28.74 -21.07 11.38
C PHE A 578 29.52 -22.36 11.14
N PHE A 579 29.95 -22.63 9.91
CA PHE A 579 30.79 -23.78 9.60
C PHE A 579 32.15 -23.71 10.28
N PHE A 580 32.84 -22.57 10.18
CA PHE A 580 34.11 -22.34 10.88
C PHE A 580 33.95 -22.31 12.39
N LEU A 581 32.83 -21.80 12.91
CA LEU A 581 32.47 -21.89 14.32
C LEU A 581 32.38 -23.35 14.79
N LEU A 582 31.69 -24.22 14.04
CA LEU A 582 31.61 -25.64 14.36
C LEU A 582 32.97 -26.35 14.25
N LEU A 583 33.82 -25.95 13.31
CA LEU A 583 35.20 -26.43 13.23
C LEU A 583 35.99 -26.05 14.50
N LEU A 584 35.90 -24.80 14.93
CA LEU A 584 36.50 -24.29 16.16
C LEU A 584 36.02 -25.10 17.38
N LEU A 585 34.70 -25.17 17.61
CA LEU A 585 34.12 -25.91 18.73
C LEU A 585 34.57 -27.36 18.73
N SER A 586 34.59 -28.02 17.57
CA SER A 586 35.00 -29.42 17.47
C SER A 586 36.47 -29.68 17.79
N ASN A 587 37.32 -28.65 17.72
CA ASN A 587 38.74 -28.72 18.05
C ASN A 587 39.01 -28.29 19.51
N VAL A 588 38.19 -27.38 20.05
CA VAL A 588 38.32 -26.85 21.43
C VAL A 588 37.68 -27.78 22.46
N LEU A 589 36.50 -28.36 22.16
CA LEU A 589 35.82 -29.28 23.06
C LEU A 589 36.62 -30.58 23.20
N PRO A 590 36.89 -31.05 24.43
CA PRO A 590 37.59 -32.32 24.64
C PRO A 590 36.75 -33.45 24.05
N ARG A 591 37.38 -34.32 23.27
CA ARG A 591 36.71 -35.53 22.77
C ARG A 591 36.34 -36.38 23.99
N PRO A 592 35.06 -36.75 24.15
CA PRO A 592 34.70 -37.59 25.28
C PRO A 592 35.39 -38.95 25.16
N THR A 593 35.89 -39.45 26.28
CA THR A 593 36.75 -40.63 26.38
C THR A 593 36.09 -41.91 25.84
N TYR A 594 34.76 -41.91 25.68
CA TYR A 594 33.98 -43.01 25.13
C TYR A 594 33.96 -43.08 23.59
N LEU A 595 34.36 -42.02 22.87
CA LEU A 595 34.42 -42.04 21.40
C LEU A 595 35.84 -42.38 20.91
N ARG A 596 36.05 -43.62 20.48
CA ARG A 596 37.38 -44.09 20.03
C ARG A 596 37.56 -44.02 18.52
N ALA A 597 36.50 -44.23 17.73
CA ALA A 597 36.58 -44.17 16.27
C ALA A 597 36.03 -42.87 15.68
N ASN A 598 36.61 -42.50 14.53
CA ASN A 598 36.19 -41.37 13.73
C ASN A 598 35.22 -41.83 12.63
N SER A 599 34.14 -41.08 12.36
CA SER A 599 33.33 -41.29 11.16
C SER A 599 34.12 -40.98 9.89
N HIS A 600 33.67 -41.50 8.74
CA HIS A 600 34.24 -41.15 7.43
C HIS A 600 34.32 -39.64 7.23
N PHE A 601 35.39 -39.20 6.55
CA PHE A 601 35.69 -37.78 6.34
C PHE A 601 34.51 -37.03 5.71
N ILE A 602 33.97 -37.53 4.60
CA ILE A 602 32.87 -36.90 3.86
C ILE A 602 31.63 -36.72 4.74
N LEU A 603 31.24 -37.75 5.50
CA LEU A 603 30.09 -37.68 6.41
C LEU A 603 30.26 -36.66 7.52
N ARG A 604 31.48 -36.54 8.07
CA ARG A 604 31.77 -35.57 9.13
C ARG A 604 31.65 -34.14 8.63
N TRP A 605 32.12 -33.87 7.41
CA TRP A 605 32.03 -32.56 6.77
C TRP A 605 30.60 -32.23 6.37
N SER A 606 29.89 -33.17 5.75
CA SER A 606 28.49 -33.02 5.35
C SER A 606 27.58 -32.77 6.56
N ARG A 607 27.78 -33.48 7.68
CA ARG A 607 27.07 -33.21 8.95
C ARG A 607 27.32 -31.80 9.48
N ARG A 608 28.56 -31.30 9.41
CA ARG A 608 28.88 -29.94 9.86
C ARG A 608 28.22 -28.91 8.95
N LEU A 609 28.30 -29.10 7.63
CA LEU A 609 27.65 -28.25 6.65
C LEU A 609 26.13 -28.20 6.86
N SER A 610 25.46 -29.35 7.02
CA SER A 610 24.01 -29.39 7.23
C SER A 610 23.58 -28.65 8.49
N VAL A 611 24.32 -28.81 9.60
CA VAL A 611 24.05 -28.07 10.84
C VAL A 611 24.31 -26.57 10.68
N SER A 612 25.37 -26.18 9.95
CA SER A 612 25.66 -24.76 9.66
C SER A 612 24.60 -24.11 8.78
N VAL A 613 24.04 -24.84 7.81
CA VAL A 613 22.94 -24.36 6.97
C VAL A 613 21.69 -24.10 7.82
N VAL A 614 21.35 -25.01 8.74
CA VAL A 614 20.23 -24.83 9.67
C VAL A 614 20.44 -23.60 10.57
N TRP A 615 21.61 -23.44 11.18
CA TRP A 615 21.91 -22.27 12.01
C TRP A 615 21.93 -20.96 11.21
N GLY A 616 22.45 -20.99 9.98
CA GLY A 616 22.43 -19.85 9.08
C GLY A 616 20.99 -19.42 8.75
N LEU A 617 20.13 -20.35 8.39
CA LEU A 617 18.72 -20.06 8.10
C LEU A 617 17.98 -19.54 9.34
N LEU A 618 18.17 -20.17 10.51
CA LEU A 618 17.58 -19.70 11.76
C LEU A 618 18.03 -18.27 12.11
N SER A 619 19.31 -17.94 11.89
CA SER A 619 19.82 -16.59 12.13
C SER A 619 19.17 -15.52 11.24
N ILE A 620 18.83 -15.87 10.00
CA ILE A 620 18.13 -14.98 9.06
C ILE A 620 16.68 -14.78 9.49
N LEU A 621 15.99 -15.82 9.94
CA LEU A 621 14.62 -15.71 10.45
C LEU A 621 14.54 -14.86 11.73
N VAL A 622 15.60 -14.88 12.55
CA VAL A 622 15.74 -14.00 13.71
C VAL A 622 16.02 -12.56 13.28
N LEU A 623 16.78 -12.35 12.20
CA LEU A 623 17.09 -11.02 11.67
C LEU A 623 15.89 -10.38 10.96
N GLU A 624 15.12 -11.16 10.21
CA GLU A 624 13.93 -10.72 9.47
C GLU A 624 12.68 -11.50 9.91
N PRO A 625 12.11 -11.21 11.10
CA PRO A 625 10.91 -11.90 11.60
C PRO A 625 9.67 -11.64 10.72
N SER A 626 9.68 -10.58 9.91
CA SER A 626 8.65 -10.27 8.92
C SER A 626 8.49 -11.35 7.85
N LEU A 627 9.50 -12.18 7.59
CA LEU A 627 9.40 -13.32 6.65
C LEU A 627 8.41 -14.39 7.11
N LEU A 628 8.11 -14.44 8.40
CA LEU A 628 7.15 -15.37 8.99
C LEU A 628 5.73 -14.77 9.05
N GLN A 629 5.55 -13.52 8.65
CA GLN A 629 4.27 -12.82 8.69
C GLN A 629 3.73 -12.63 7.27
N THR A 630 2.50 -13.06 7.01
CA THR A 630 1.84 -12.75 5.74
C THR A 630 1.32 -11.31 5.80
N PRO A 631 1.84 -10.37 4.99
CA PRO A 631 1.31 -9.01 4.98
C PRO A 631 -0.14 -9.06 4.48
N ARG A 632 -1.02 -8.29 5.12
CA ARG A 632 -2.34 -7.99 4.57
C ARG A 632 -2.19 -6.81 3.62
N GLY A 633 -2.79 -6.89 2.43
CA GLY A 633 -2.96 -5.71 1.59
C GLY A 633 -3.82 -4.68 2.32
N GLN A 634 -3.45 -3.40 2.21
CA GLN A 634 -4.32 -2.34 2.70
C GLN A 634 -5.65 -2.43 1.96
N VAL A 635 -6.76 -2.39 2.68
CA VAL A 635 -8.05 -2.26 2.01
C VAL A 635 -8.09 -0.83 1.50
N SER A 636 -8.18 -0.64 0.18
CA SER A 636 -8.41 0.68 -0.38
C SER A 636 -9.75 1.18 0.19
N VAL A 637 -9.68 2.03 1.22
CA VAL A 637 -10.86 2.69 1.81
C VAL A 637 -11.13 4.01 1.07
N ALA A 638 -10.67 4.11 -0.18
CA ALA A 638 -10.90 5.22 -1.09
C ALA A 638 -12.37 5.18 -1.57
N GLY A 639 -13.30 5.47 -0.65
CA GLY A 639 -14.67 5.78 -1.01
C GLY A 639 -14.68 7.05 -1.85
N PHE A 640 -14.82 6.91 -3.18
CA PHE A 640 -15.74 7.71 -4.00
C PHE A 640 -15.92 7.27 -5.47
N ASP A 641 -15.53 6.07 -5.90
CA ASP A 641 -15.91 5.59 -7.25
C ASP A 641 -16.48 4.17 -7.22
N PHE A 642 -17.66 4.03 -6.61
CA PHE A 642 -18.44 2.78 -6.60
C PHE A 642 -18.80 2.27 -8.01
N ALA A 643 -18.78 3.11 -9.05
CA ALA A 643 -19.13 2.69 -10.42
C ALA A 643 -17.95 2.05 -11.17
N LEU A 644 -16.75 2.65 -11.10
CA LEU A 644 -15.55 2.11 -11.73
C LEU A 644 -14.91 1.01 -10.86
N ALA A 645 -14.94 1.17 -9.54
CA ALA A 645 -14.47 0.15 -8.61
C ALA A 645 -15.33 -1.12 -8.67
N ASN A 646 -16.64 -1.05 -8.91
CA ASN A 646 -17.45 -2.27 -9.10
C ASN A 646 -17.12 -2.99 -10.42
N LEU A 647 -16.83 -2.26 -11.50
CA LEU A 647 -16.41 -2.87 -12.77
C LEU A 647 -15.01 -3.51 -12.69
N LEU A 648 -14.07 -2.88 -11.96
CA LEU A 648 -12.72 -3.40 -11.76
C LEU A 648 -12.63 -4.46 -10.65
N ALA A 649 -13.48 -4.38 -9.62
CA ALA A 649 -13.55 -5.38 -8.55
C ALA A 649 -14.11 -6.70 -9.07
N TYR A 650 -15.10 -6.69 -9.97
CA TYR A 650 -15.59 -7.91 -10.61
C TYR A 650 -14.52 -8.60 -11.47
N ALA A 651 -13.65 -7.82 -12.14
CA ALA A 651 -12.52 -8.34 -12.91
C ALA A 651 -11.35 -8.83 -12.03
N ASN A 652 -11.16 -8.24 -10.84
CA ASN A 652 -10.10 -8.61 -9.89
C ASN A 652 -10.50 -9.75 -8.94
N GLU A 653 -11.79 -9.92 -8.62
CA GLU A 653 -12.27 -10.98 -7.72
C GLU A 653 -12.03 -12.39 -8.28
N GLU A 654 -12.09 -12.57 -9.61
CA GLU A 654 -11.68 -13.84 -10.25
C GLU A 654 -10.16 -14.11 -10.16
N SER A 655 -9.33 -13.11 -9.90
CA SER A 655 -7.86 -13.26 -9.83
C SER A 655 -7.31 -13.52 -8.41
N MET A 656 -8.09 -13.25 -7.36
CA MET A 656 -7.64 -13.34 -5.97
C MET A 656 -7.93 -14.69 -5.29
N ALA A 657 -8.73 -15.55 -5.92
CA ALA A 657 -9.05 -16.88 -5.39
C ALA A 657 -7.94 -17.93 -5.61
N ASP A 658 -6.88 -17.61 -6.36
CA ASP A 658 -5.96 -18.62 -6.91
C ASP A 658 -4.48 -18.53 -6.46
N GLN A 659 -4.16 -17.82 -5.36
CA GLN A 659 -2.81 -17.88 -4.77
C GLN A 659 -2.62 -19.09 -3.84
N ASN A 660 -2.46 -20.24 -4.50
CA ASN A 660 -1.96 -21.51 -3.98
C ASN A 660 -0.62 -21.33 -3.23
N LEU A 661 -0.56 -21.89 -2.00
CA LEU A 661 0.58 -21.90 -1.05
C LEU A 661 1.18 -20.52 -0.73
N THR A 662 0.92 -19.99 0.47
CA THR A 662 1.63 -18.78 0.90
C THR A 662 3.13 -19.09 1.07
N VAL A 663 3.97 -18.13 0.65
CA VAL A 663 5.45 -18.20 0.75
C VAL A 663 5.90 -18.59 2.16
N VAL A 664 5.15 -18.18 3.19
CA VAL A 664 5.39 -18.52 4.60
C VAL A 664 5.32 -20.02 4.85
N THR A 665 4.33 -20.74 4.31
CA THR A 665 4.22 -22.20 4.43
C THR A 665 5.43 -22.90 3.80
N ALA A 666 5.89 -22.43 2.64
CA ALA A 666 7.07 -22.98 1.97
C ALA A 666 8.36 -22.76 2.78
N ILE A 667 8.54 -21.57 3.36
CA ILE A 667 9.67 -21.25 4.23
C ILE A 667 9.68 -22.16 5.47
N ILE A 668 8.55 -22.27 6.18
CA ILE A 668 8.44 -23.10 7.39
C ILE A 668 8.69 -24.58 7.06
N ALA A 669 8.08 -25.11 6.00
CA ALA A 669 8.30 -26.48 5.56
C ALA A 669 9.77 -26.73 5.18
N GLY A 670 10.41 -25.77 4.49
CA GLY A 670 11.82 -25.83 4.12
C GLY A 670 12.76 -25.86 5.33
N VAL A 671 12.50 -25.05 6.37
CA VAL A 671 13.27 -25.07 7.63
C VAL A 671 13.18 -26.43 8.29
N PHE A 672 11.97 -26.99 8.41
CA PHE A 672 11.78 -28.30 9.02
C PHE A 672 12.45 -29.42 8.21
N LEU A 673 12.38 -29.36 6.87
CA LEU A 673 13.09 -30.30 6.01
C LEU A 673 14.60 -30.27 6.27
N LEU A 674 15.20 -29.09 6.36
CA LEU A 674 16.64 -28.95 6.63
C LEU A 674 17.05 -29.47 8.01
N ILE A 675 16.21 -29.27 9.03
CA ILE A 675 16.42 -29.85 10.36
C ILE A 675 16.40 -31.39 10.28
N GLN A 676 15.45 -31.98 9.55
CA GLN A 676 15.37 -33.43 9.37
C GLN A 676 16.58 -33.99 8.61
N VAL A 677 17.05 -33.30 7.58
CA VAL A 677 18.30 -33.65 6.87
C VAL A 677 19.50 -33.58 7.82
N ALA A 678 19.60 -32.56 8.67
CA ALA A 678 20.68 -32.45 9.64
C ALA A 678 20.67 -33.59 10.66
N ILE A 679 19.50 -33.97 11.19
CA ILE A 679 19.34 -35.11 12.10
C ILE A 679 19.73 -36.41 11.39
N PHE A 680 19.25 -36.62 10.16
CA PHE A 680 19.58 -37.80 9.36
C PHE A 680 21.10 -37.94 9.16
N MET A 681 21.80 -36.84 8.84
CA MET A 681 23.25 -36.81 8.71
C MET A 681 23.99 -37.06 10.03
N ILE A 682 23.44 -36.61 11.17
CA ILE A 682 23.96 -36.93 12.51
C ILE A 682 23.85 -38.44 12.76
N CYS A 683 22.70 -39.04 12.50
CA CYS A 683 22.45 -40.47 12.68
C CYS A 683 23.37 -41.33 11.81
N LEU A 684 23.50 -41.01 10.51
CA LEU A 684 24.44 -41.70 9.62
C LEU A 684 25.90 -41.57 10.12
N SER A 685 26.27 -40.39 10.63
CA SER A 685 27.62 -40.20 11.17
C SER A 685 27.86 -41.01 12.44
N ARG A 686 26.82 -41.26 13.25
CA ARG A 686 26.91 -42.12 14.44
C ARG A 686 27.02 -43.59 14.06
N ILE A 687 26.19 -44.06 13.13
CA ILE A 687 26.27 -45.44 12.60
C ILE A 687 27.67 -45.69 12.00
N SER A 688 28.21 -44.72 11.25
CA SER A 688 29.59 -44.83 10.72
C SER A 688 30.66 -44.87 11.81
N GLN A 689 30.45 -44.22 12.97
CA GLN A 689 31.39 -44.32 14.09
C GLN A 689 31.35 -45.73 14.68
N VAL A 690 30.16 -46.26 14.99
CA VAL A 690 29.98 -47.62 15.54
C VAL A 690 30.53 -48.68 14.59
N LYS A 691 30.38 -48.49 13.27
CA LYS A 691 30.97 -49.37 12.24
C LYS A 691 32.50 -49.41 12.29
N ASN A 692 33.12 -48.24 12.49
CA ASN A 692 34.58 -48.07 12.48
C ASN A 692 35.25 -48.44 13.82
N GLU A 693 34.50 -48.74 14.87
CA GLU A 693 35.07 -49.21 16.14
C GLU A 693 35.53 -50.67 16.04
N GLU A 694 36.71 -50.98 16.56
CA GLU A 694 37.24 -52.36 16.65
C GLU A 694 36.71 -53.03 17.93
N LEU A 695 35.45 -53.46 17.90
CA LEU A 695 34.74 -54.09 19.01
C LEU A 695 34.06 -55.39 18.55
N LYS A 696 33.85 -56.33 19.49
CA LYS A 696 33.09 -57.59 19.27
C LYS A 696 31.68 -57.29 18.76
N ALA A 697 31.12 -58.18 17.95
CA ALA A 697 29.82 -57.99 17.30
C ALA A 697 28.69 -57.75 18.31
N SER A 698 28.70 -58.45 19.45
CA SER A 698 27.72 -58.27 20.55
C SER A 698 27.73 -56.87 21.14
N LEU A 699 28.92 -56.30 21.40
CA LEU A 699 29.03 -54.97 22.01
C LEU A 699 28.67 -53.85 21.03
N LYS A 700 28.82 -54.07 19.71
CA LYS A 700 28.31 -53.15 18.69
C LYS A 700 26.79 -53.14 18.59
N LEU A 701 26.14 -54.28 18.83
CA LEU A 701 24.68 -54.37 18.89
C LEU A 701 24.16 -53.60 20.11
N ASP A 702 24.76 -53.78 21.29
CA ASP A 702 24.38 -53.05 22.50
C ASP A 702 24.55 -51.52 22.35
N LEU A 703 25.62 -51.08 21.69
CA LEU A 703 25.85 -49.66 21.38
C LEU A 703 24.82 -49.11 20.38
N LEU A 704 24.39 -49.92 19.42
CA LEU A 704 23.36 -49.52 18.45
C LEU A 704 21.99 -49.43 19.12
N ASP A 705 21.68 -50.34 20.04
CA ASP A 705 20.43 -50.33 20.80
C ASP A 705 20.37 -49.14 21.79
N ASN A 706 21.51 -48.71 22.34
CA ASN A 706 21.59 -47.50 23.17
C ASN A 706 21.32 -46.20 22.39
N GLU A 707 21.62 -46.19 21.09
CA GLU A 707 21.41 -45.03 20.20
C GLU A 707 20.02 -45.07 19.51
N ASP A 708 19.14 -46.02 19.82
CA ASP A 708 17.82 -46.13 19.17
C ASP A 708 16.94 -44.89 19.41
N ASN A 709 17.01 -44.31 20.62
CA ASN A 709 16.36 -43.03 20.93
C ASN A 709 16.90 -41.86 20.08
N LEU A 710 18.17 -41.89 19.68
CA LEU A 710 18.74 -40.89 18.77
C LEU A 710 18.24 -41.11 17.34
N PHE A 711 18.03 -42.36 16.93
CA PHE A 711 17.45 -42.68 15.61
C PHE A 711 15.99 -42.25 15.51
N ASP A 712 15.26 -42.19 16.63
CA ASP A 712 13.89 -41.67 16.72
C ASP A 712 13.80 -40.15 16.93
N LEU A 713 14.94 -39.45 17.02
CA LEU A 713 14.98 -38.00 17.25
C LEU A 713 14.23 -37.19 16.17
N GLY A 714 14.26 -37.65 14.92
CA GLY A 714 13.53 -37.01 13.81
C GLY A 714 12.01 -37.00 14.03
N LEU A 715 11.48 -38.07 14.64
CA LEU A 715 10.06 -38.19 14.99
C LEU A 715 9.69 -37.25 16.15
N TYR A 716 10.51 -37.20 17.20
CA TYR A 716 10.27 -36.30 18.34
C TYR A 716 10.30 -34.83 17.94
N ILE A 717 11.23 -34.43 17.07
CA ILE A 717 11.31 -33.06 16.58
C ILE A 717 10.13 -32.73 15.64
N GLY A 718 9.69 -33.67 14.81
CA GLY A 718 8.49 -33.50 13.99
C GLY A 718 7.23 -33.28 14.84
N LEU A 719 6.99 -34.15 15.82
CA LEU A 719 5.86 -34.04 16.74
C LEU A 719 5.95 -32.76 17.60
N GLY A 720 7.12 -32.46 18.15
CA GLY A 720 7.35 -31.21 18.89
C GLY A 720 7.09 -29.96 18.03
N GLY A 721 7.48 -29.98 16.75
CA GLY A 721 7.20 -28.91 15.78
C GLY A 721 5.70 -28.70 15.56
N THR A 722 4.91 -29.77 15.46
CA THR A 722 3.45 -29.65 15.37
C THR A 722 2.80 -29.05 16.61
N VAL A 723 3.21 -29.47 17.80
CA VAL A 723 2.69 -28.93 19.06
C VAL A 723 3.04 -27.44 19.21
N LEU A 724 4.29 -27.07 18.92
CA LEU A 724 4.74 -25.68 18.96
C LEU A 724 3.95 -24.81 17.96
N SER A 725 3.69 -25.31 16.75
CA SER A 725 2.93 -24.60 15.72
C SER A 725 1.47 -24.39 16.12
N LEU A 726 0.84 -25.38 16.78
CA LEU A 726 -0.50 -25.24 17.34
C LEU A 726 -0.57 -24.19 18.46
N ILE A 727 0.45 -24.13 19.33
CA ILE A 727 0.55 -23.11 20.37
C ILE A 727 0.73 -21.71 19.77
N LEU A 728 1.61 -21.57 18.79
CA LEU A 728 1.83 -20.32 18.04
C LEU A 728 0.54 -19.82 17.39
N LEU A 729 -0.25 -20.71 16.79
CA LEU A 729 -1.56 -20.37 16.21
C LEU A 729 -2.53 -19.84 17.28
N LEU A 730 -2.66 -20.57 18.40
CA LEU A 730 -3.60 -20.23 19.48
C LEU A 730 -3.25 -18.92 20.23
N VAL A 731 -1.97 -18.57 20.32
CA VAL A 731 -1.50 -17.42 21.12
C VAL A 731 -1.21 -16.18 20.26
N LEU A 732 -0.76 -16.33 19.02
CA LEU A 732 -0.29 -15.22 18.16
C LEU A 732 -1.19 -14.91 16.96
N ASP A 733 -2.37 -15.55 16.85
CA ASP A 733 -3.36 -15.32 15.77
C ASP A 733 -2.76 -15.44 14.35
N VAL A 734 -1.78 -16.35 14.20
CA VAL A 734 -1.13 -16.63 12.90
C VAL A 734 -2.07 -17.47 12.03
N LYS A 735 -2.22 -17.11 10.75
CA LYS A 735 -3.14 -17.74 9.79
C LYS A 735 -2.99 -19.27 9.69
N GLN A 736 -4.08 -19.93 9.25
CA GLN A 736 -4.20 -21.39 9.02
C GLN A 736 -3.07 -22.00 8.15
N ASP A 737 -2.39 -21.18 7.34
CA ASP A 737 -1.29 -21.58 6.45
C ASP A 737 -0.08 -22.19 7.19
N ALA A 738 0.18 -21.77 8.44
CA ALA A 738 1.24 -22.34 9.27
C ALA A 738 0.97 -23.80 9.68
N LEU A 739 -0.31 -24.21 9.70
CA LEU A 739 -0.75 -25.55 10.07
C LEU A 739 -0.29 -26.59 9.04
N ILE A 740 -0.36 -26.25 7.74
CA ILE A 740 0.09 -27.12 6.64
C ILE A 740 1.60 -27.37 6.74
N GLY A 741 2.38 -26.33 7.04
CA GLY A 741 3.83 -26.45 7.23
C GLY A 741 4.19 -27.36 8.42
N ALA A 742 3.40 -27.29 9.50
CA ALA A 742 3.58 -28.13 10.69
C ALA A 742 3.28 -29.61 10.41
N TYR A 743 2.18 -29.94 9.75
CA TYR A 743 1.87 -31.33 9.36
C TYR A 743 2.93 -31.91 8.42
N THR A 744 3.46 -31.09 7.53
CA THR A 744 4.55 -31.47 6.62
C THR A 744 5.83 -31.83 7.39
N SER A 745 6.13 -31.15 8.50
CA SER A 745 7.27 -31.46 9.38
C SER A 745 7.20 -32.87 9.97
N THR A 746 6.04 -33.27 10.48
CA THR A 746 5.84 -34.62 11.03
C THR A 746 5.95 -35.69 9.96
N LEU A 747 5.42 -35.43 8.77
CA LEU A 747 5.55 -36.33 7.62
C LEU A 747 7.04 -36.54 7.26
N PHE A 748 7.83 -35.47 7.18
CA PHE A 748 9.27 -35.59 6.94
C PHE A 748 9.97 -36.38 8.06
N GLY A 749 9.65 -36.13 9.32
CA GLY A 749 10.21 -36.88 10.44
C GLY A 749 9.96 -38.40 10.32
N ILE A 750 8.72 -38.80 10.02
CA ILE A 750 8.37 -40.21 9.81
C ILE A 750 9.14 -40.80 8.63
N LEU A 751 9.19 -40.10 7.49
CA LEU A 751 9.86 -40.58 6.27
C LEU A 751 11.37 -40.77 6.48
N PHE A 752 12.07 -39.80 7.07
CA PHE A 752 13.51 -39.88 7.30
C PHE A 752 13.89 -40.95 8.33
N VAL A 753 13.11 -41.10 9.41
CA VAL A 753 13.32 -42.17 10.41
C VAL A 753 13.06 -43.55 9.78
N ALA A 754 11.98 -43.70 9.01
CA ALA A 754 11.68 -44.94 8.31
C ALA A 754 12.79 -45.30 7.31
N ALA A 755 13.27 -44.32 6.52
CA ALA A 755 14.36 -44.53 5.58
C ALA A 755 15.66 -44.94 6.30
N LEU A 756 16.00 -44.28 7.41
CA LEU A 756 17.17 -44.62 8.23
C LEU A 756 17.05 -46.05 8.79
N LYS A 757 15.93 -46.39 9.43
CA LYS A 757 15.76 -47.69 10.09
C LYS A 757 15.69 -48.84 9.08
N ILE A 758 14.96 -48.67 7.97
CA ILE A 758 14.76 -49.72 6.96
C ILE A 758 16.01 -49.95 6.12
N PHE A 759 16.61 -48.89 5.57
CA PHE A 759 17.70 -49.03 4.59
C PHE A 759 19.10 -49.06 5.21
N VAL A 760 19.29 -48.56 6.43
CA VAL A 760 20.62 -48.44 7.04
C VAL A 760 20.74 -49.29 8.31
N VAL A 761 19.89 -49.07 9.30
CA VAL A 761 20.01 -49.73 10.62
C VAL A 761 19.70 -51.22 10.52
N ARG A 762 18.59 -51.61 9.90
CA ARG A 762 18.16 -53.02 9.76
C ARG A 762 19.19 -53.92 9.05
N PRO A 763 19.71 -53.58 7.85
CA PRO A 763 20.71 -54.43 7.20
C PRO A 763 22.01 -54.50 7.99
N TYR A 764 22.41 -53.39 8.64
CA TYR A 764 23.60 -53.38 9.49
C TYR A 764 23.43 -54.26 10.75
N ARG A 765 22.27 -54.21 11.40
CA ARG A 765 21.91 -55.08 12.54
C ARG A 765 21.92 -56.55 12.14
N ASN A 766 21.31 -56.89 11.00
CA ASN A 766 21.31 -58.26 10.48
C ASN A 766 22.74 -58.78 10.23
N HIS A 767 23.59 -57.96 9.62
CA HIS A 767 24.99 -58.31 9.39
C HIS A 767 25.77 -58.51 10.71
N LEU A 768 25.49 -57.71 11.75
CA LEU A 768 26.10 -57.90 13.07
C LEU A 768 25.58 -59.15 13.80
N LEU A 769 24.30 -59.49 13.67
CA LEU A 769 23.71 -60.70 14.26
C LEU A 769 24.29 -61.98 13.63
N VAL A 770 24.50 -61.99 12.31
CA VAL A 770 25.19 -63.11 11.63
C VAL A 770 26.63 -63.24 12.14
N LYS A 771 27.36 -62.11 12.25
CA LYS A 771 28.72 -62.13 12.82
C LYS A 771 28.76 -62.57 14.28
N GLN A 772 27.75 -62.21 15.08
CA GLN A 772 27.63 -62.66 16.46
C GLN A 772 27.36 -64.17 16.56
N SER A 773 26.68 -64.77 15.57
CA SER A 773 26.50 -66.23 15.52
C SER A 773 27.74 -66.99 15.04
N GLU A 774 28.67 -66.29 14.39
CA GLU A 774 29.97 -66.82 13.93
C GLU A 774 31.10 -66.61 14.95
N GLU A 775 30.97 -65.63 15.87
CA GLU A 775 31.83 -65.37 17.04
C GLU A 775 31.50 -66.29 18.22
#